data_AF-A0A355TZR9-F1
#
_entry.id   AF-A0A355TZR9-F1
#
_cell.length_a   1.000
_cell.length_b   1.000
_cell.length_c   1.000
_cell.angle_alpha   90.00
_cell.angle_beta   90.00
_cell.angle_gamma   90.00
#
_symmetry.space_group_name_H-M   'P 1'
#
loop_
_entity.id
_entity.type
_entity.pdbx_description
1 polymer ?
#
loop_
_entity_poly.entity_id
_entity_poly.type
_entity_poly.pdbx_seq_one_letter_code
_entity_poly.pdbx_strand_id
1 'polypeptide(L)'
;KNYRILGIGSEGIVFTDENKVFKALPSSSDVSVYLECGKEMGSCEELYEIEVLEGKNFKFLCHWYDSSCERYIGGHTLELANLLRFLRDHGLVLTNIKKDNFLVVDGHLKYIDYGKSIERFSLTKFQRSVERGYQMLRYTNLSKPEFRQMISMTYLGEDAGLNYGIASFERLIEKRYKEQEHDPIAFRIIKETNPRTFLDYGAGKCKIANNLPDSIERSVYDIDKKTLRERAKAGIRIIENIDSLSEKFDFINCNLVLCCTDRKTNEYILRKIHTLLKDDGTALISICNPFFEDVDKTETRRSGYHGGYSDSLGYRKGDIFASRVEYHRPFAYYERMLGKSGFRIEKVIEDFGVDIDTLDEIGEHIFFVCKKKLVKDMPDCTLLIKANPMEHGSIYRNVSHIVRQLEKNSTFAEVLLSVDPMVGKKPRRYADDDLLSFRSEVKKLQSDGFIDRVVESDESNKKSIFSKYFDAVATESHSLNGQQIFATLSGFEAVKTKYVLQTDSDILYFNEGRGSVFEALEDMKETNALTLSLSICHSEEGPAVFGGRTEVRSCLLDLEKLKEKLPLHNAVVDNRYVLPWHRSLDEKIDESESVRLFSSSLFFVHPENESKKIPNLVSYARESLEDGRVPSEQVDLVNLCENKARWANLCDNGMVLFVRGRNTSPTKLHRLFVSIKAQSFKDFTMVYADDASEPISSEYARFQIKYDMFFKDKTIFVPNDISVGSLANFDYFYRNIAVNPDSIIVNVDNDDCLFDADALLKIKKEFDCGADVTVGSCLRLDKPLKRYHVESFKECWKRNGDNIWLHPKCFKRYLCNWIQDGLIRDGKFIGVSTDYAIMLPIVEHAENPRQIKNLIYLFDPSKENSTKILKYGEGKPLEMRRFLLERGRKDHEKKVVAVIGDGNILPESEEYKAAKSLGRALVDSGYKVQTGGLGGVMEAALAGAKESERYVHGTTIAVIPSKDANDANEYADVVVPTGLDIMRNSKVVDANAVVVIGGGAGTLSEISIAWQKFKLIIALKGFGGWADKLAGKPLDSRVRYPKVEKDSIYGVMTIEEVLRLLELNIDKYDRKHSAIKWRKNK
;
A
#
# COMPACT_ATOMS: atom_id res chain seq x y z
N LYS A 1 37.44 -42.55 -37.94
CA LYS A 1 36.68 -42.02 -36.79
C LYS A 1 35.29 -41.66 -37.29
N ASN A 2 34.23 -42.04 -36.56
CA ASN A 2 32.87 -41.62 -36.89
C ASN A 2 32.71 -40.18 -36.40
N TYR A 3 32.77 -39.23 -37.31
CA TYR A 3 32.54 -37.82 -36.99
C TYR A 3 31.06 -37.49 -37.15
N ARG A 4 30.47 -36.82 -36.16
CA ARG A 4 29.07 -36.38 -36.18
C ARG A 4 29.00 -34.87 -36.19
N ILE A 5 28.24 -34.29 -37.12
CA ILE A 5 28.02 -32.84 -37.17
C ILE A 5 27.14 -32.42 -35.99
N LEU A 6 27.60 -31.42 -35.24
CA LEU A 6 26.88 -30.78 -34.14
C LEU A 6 26.21 -29.46 -34.59
N GLY A 7 26.81 -28.76 -35.56
CA GLY A 7 26.25 -27.51 -36.07
C GLY A 7 26.99 -26.98 -37.30
N ILE A 8 26.30 -26.14 -38.08
CA ILE A 8 26.86 -25.44 -39.24
C ILE A 8 26.52 -23.96 -39.07
N GLY A 9 27.54 -23.10 -39.13
CA GLY A 9 27.39 -21.65 -39.01
C GLY A 9 28.14 -20.90 -40.11
N SER A 10 28.02 -19.57 -40.11
CA SER A 10 28.71 -18.69 -41.08
C SER A 10 30.24 -18.70 -40.95
N GLU A 11 30.77 -19.14 -39.81
CA GLU A 11 32.21 -19.19 -39.55
C GLU A 11 32.85 -20.54 -39.88
N GLY A 12 32.05 -21.61 -39.95
CA GLY A 12 32.58 -22.96 -40.03
C GLY A 12 31.59 -24.05 -39.63
N ILE A 13 32.10 -25.28 -39.62
CA ILE A 13 31.35 -26.49 -39.27
C ILE A 13 31.86 -27.01 -37.93
N VAL A 14 30.95 -27.36 -37.04
CA VAL A 14 31.23 -27.96 -35.72
C VAL A 14 30.86 -29.44 -35.78
N PHE A 15 31.79 -30.32 -35.42
CA PHE A 15 31.57 -31.76 -35.39
C PHE A 15 32.32 -32.41 -34.22
N THR A 16 31.90 -33.61 -33.81
CA THR A 16 32.51 -34.37 -32.70
C THR A 16 32.96 -35.74 -33.17
N ASP A 17 34.01 -36.28 -32.56
CA ASP A 17 34.40 -37.70 -32.65
C ASP A 17 34.00 -38.51 -31.42
N GLU A 18 33.05 -37.99 -30.64
CA GLU A 18 32.55 -38.48 -29.35
C GLU A 18 33.54 -38.34 -28.17
N ASN A 19 34.75 -37.82 -28.40
CA ASN A 19 35.70 -37.47 -27.35
C ASN A 19 36.01 -35.97 -27.34
N LYS A 20 36.20 -35.38 -28.52
CA LYS A 20 36.45 -33.94 -28.71
C LYS A 20 35.45 -33.32 -29.68
N VAL A 21 35.15 -32.05 -29.45
CA VAL A 21 34.47 -31.17 -30.40
C VAL A 21 35.51 -30.43 -31.22
N PHE A 22 35.28 -30.34 -32.52
CA PHE A 22 36.12 -29.64 -33.49
C PHE A 22 35.28 -28.58 -34.20
N LYS A 23 35.68 -27.30 -34.09
CA LYS A 23 35.17 -26.22 -34.93
C LYS A 23 36.18 -25.91 -36.03
N ALA A 24 35.85 -26.29 -37.25
CA ALA A 24 36.70 -26.07 -38.42
C ALA A 24 36.48 -24.66 -38.98
N LEU A 25 37.54 -23.84 -38.97
CA LEU A 25 37.57 -22.47 -39.47
C LEU A 25 38.46 -22.39 -40.73
N PRO A 26 38.17 -21.53 -41.72
CA PRO A 26 39.07 -21.29 -42.85
C PRO A 26 40.47 -20.91 -42.37
N SER A 27 41.53 -21.33 -43.09
CA SER A 27 42.93 -21.05 -42.71
C SER A 27 43.25 -19.56 -42.54
N SER A 28 42.52 -18.67 -43.23
CA SER A 28 42.61 -17.20 -43.10
C SER A 28 42.02 -16.63 -41.80
N SER A 29 41.38 -17.46 -40.97
CA SER A 29 40.79 -17.01 -39.72
C SER A 29 41.87 -16.67 -38.69
N ASP A 30 41.67 -15.56 -37.99
CA ASP A 30 42.48 -15.17 -36.84
C ASP A 30 42.10 -16.03 -35.63
N VAL A 31 43.10 -16.72 -35.07
CA VAL A 31 42.99 -17.56 -33.87
C VAL A 31 44.05 -17.17 -32.82
N SER A 32 44.68 -16.00 -32.97
CA SER A 32 45.76 -15.52 -32.10
C SER A 32 45.37 -15.53 -30.63
N VAL A 33 44.15 -15.11 -30.30
CA VAL A 33 43.57 -15.15 -28.94
C VAL A 33 43.62 -16.57 -28.35
N TYR A 34 43.32 -17.60 -29.14
CA TYR A 34 43.29 -18.99 -28.67
C TYR A 34 44.69 -19.61 -28.57
N LEU A 35 45.63 -19.16 -29.41
CA LEU A 35 47.03 -19.56 -29.30
C LEU A 35 47.68 -19.00 -28.02
N GLU A 36 47.30 -17.78 -27.62
CA GLU A 36 47.82 -17.13 -26.41
C GLU A 36 47.14 -17.62 -25.14
N CYS A 37 45.80 -17.65 -25.11
CA CYS A 37 45.05 -17.85 -23.87
C CYS A 37 44.20 -19.14 -23.86
N GLY A 38 44.19 -19.94 -24.93
CA GLY A 38 43.28 -21.09 -25.06
C GLY A 38 43.45 -22.14 -23.96
N LYS A 39 44.67 -22.35 -23.46
CA LYS A 39 44.92 -23.23 -22.31
C LYS A 39 44.38 -22.65 -21.00
N GLU A 40 44.63 -21.36 -20.76
CA GLU A 40 44.21 -20.66 -19.55
C GLU A 40 42.68 -20.55 -19.45
N MET A 41 41.96 -20.55 -20.58
CA MET A 41 40.49 -20.59 -20.60
C MET A 41 39.91 -21.75 -19.78
N GLY A 42 40.59 -22.90 -19.69
CA GLY A 42 40.15 -24.03 -18.87
C GLY A 42 40.13 -23.76 -17.36
N SER A 43 40.73 -22.67 -16.88
CA SER A 43 40.66 -22.24 -15.48
C SER A 43 39.35 -21.52 -15.12
N CYS A 44 38.55 -21.14 -16.12
CA CYS A 44 37.20 -20.63 -15.95
C CYS A 44 36.22 -21.80 -16.09
N GLU A 45 35.40 -22.05 -15.06
CA GLU A 45 34.42 -23.16 -15.10
C GLU A 45 33.42 -23.00 -16.25
N GLU A 46 33.15 -21.78 -16.71
CA GLU A 46 32.23 -21.50 -17.81
C GLU A 46 32.83 -21.67 -19.21
N LEU A 47 34.14 -21.94 -19.31
CA LEU A 47 34.85 -22.17 -20.57
C LEU A 47 35.41 -23.60 -20.64
N TYR A 48 35.84 -23.98 -21.84
CA TYR A 48 36.71 -25.14 -22.05
C TYR A 48 38.14 -24.66 -22.30
N GLU A 49 39.10 -25.52 -21.95
CA GLU A 49 40.44 -25.44 -22.52
C GLU A 49 40.34 -25.65 -24.05
N ILE A 50 40.89 -24.72 -24.81
CA ILE A 50 40.88 -24.72 -26.28
C ILE A 50 42.27 -25.04 -26.81
N GLU A 51 42.34 -26.13 -27.56
CA GLU A 51 43.51 -26.52 -28.34
C GLU A 51 43.33 -26.08 -29.80
N VAL A 52 44.35 -25.42 -30.37
CA VAL A 52 44.35 -25.01 -31.78
C VAL A 52 45.17 -26.02 -32.60
N LEU A 53 44.54 -26.66 -33.59
CA LEU A 53 45.21 -27.54 -34.54
C LEU A 53 45.25 -26.90 -35.93
N GLU A 54 46.38 -27.01 -36.63
CA GLU A 54 46.53 -26.53 -38.00
C GLU A 54 46.40 -27.66 -39.02
N GLY A 55 45.60 -27.43 -40.06
CA GLY A 55 45.48 -28.29 -41.24
C GLY A 55 45.75 -27.52 -42.53
N LYS A 56 45.80 -28.22 -43.68
CA LYS A 56 46.16 -27.61 -44.98
C LYS A 56 45.29 -26.42 -45.38
N ASN A 57 43.97 -26.51 -45.18
CA ASN A 57 43.00 -25.49 -45.60
C ASN A 57 42.16 -24.92 -44.45
N PHE A 58 42.32 -25.48 -43.24
CA PHE A 58 41.48 -25.17 -42.08
C PHE A 58 42.33 -25.11 -40.81
N LYS A 59 41.91 -24.28 -39.86
CA LYS A 59 42.33 -24.33 -38.46
C LYS A 59 41.20 -24.91 -37.64
N PHE A 60 41.50 -25.69 -36.61
CA PHE A 60 40.50 -26.32 -35.76
C PHE A 60 40.66 -25.81 -34.34
N LEU A 61 39.58 -25.26 -33.79
CA LEU A 61 39.45 -25.04 -32.35
C LEU A 61 38.85 -26.31 -31.72
N CYS A 62 39.58 -26.91 -30.79
CA CYS A 62 39.23 -28.22 -30.22
C CYS A 62 39.00 -28.12 -28.73
N HIS A 63 37.94 -28.76 -28.23
CA HIS A 63 37.66 -28.87 -26.80
C HIS A 63 37.03 -30.21 -26.45
N TRP A 64 36.87 -30.49 -25.15
CA TRP A 64 36.25 -31.73 -24.67
C TRP A 64 34.77 -31.84 -25.07
N TYR A 65 34.30 -33.04 -25.38
CA TYR A 65 32.90 -33.31 -25.70
C TYR A 65 32.14 -33.86 -24.49
N ASP A 66 31.12 -33.12 -24.04
CA ASP A 66 30.18 -33.58 -23.02
C ASP A 66 28.97 -34.26 -23.66
N SER A 67 28.82 -35.55 -23.42
CA SER A 67 27.74 -36.37 -23.98
C SER A 67 26.38 -36.12 -23.30
N SER A 68 26.40 -35.59 -22.06
CA SER A 68 25.23 -35.25 -21.25
C SER A 68 25.18 -33.74 -21.04
N CYS A 69 24.43 -33.03 -21.89
CA CYS A 69 24.25 -31.59 -21.81
C CYS A 69 22.84 -31.17 -22.22
N GLU A 70 22.40 -30.05 -21.67
CA GLU A 70 21.11 -29.43 -21.97
C GLU A 70 21.30 -28.08 -22.67
N ARG A 71 20.28 -27.66 -23.44
CA ARG A 71 20.27 -26.32 -24.02
C ARG A 71 19.97 -25.29 -22.93
N TYR A 72 20.73 -24.20 -22.91
CA TYR A 72 20.47 -23.11 -21.98
C TYR A 72 19.15 -22.40 -22.30
N ILE A 73 18.26 -22.31 -21.29
CA ILE A 73 16.94 -21.66 -21.41
C ILE A 73 16.81 -20.37 -20.60
N GLY A 74 17.67 -20.13 -19.61
CA GLY A 74 17.68 -18.97 -18.70
C GLY A 74 18.38 -19.28 -17.37
N GLY A 75 18.55 -18.28 -16.49
CA GLY A 75 19.20 -18.44 -15.17
C GLY A 75 20.73 -18.38 -15.24
N HIS A 76 21.42 -18.96 -14.25
CA HIS A 76 22.90 -19.02 -14.19
C HIS A 76 23.60 -17.65 -14.18
N THR A 77 22.94 -16.66 -13.57
CA THR A 77 23.39 -15.26 -13.51
C THR A 77 24.82 -15.11 -12.99
N LEU A 78 25.16 -15.79 -11.88
CA LEU A 78 26.49 -15.67 -11.27
C LEU A 78 27.59 -16.29 -12.15
N GLU A 79 27.31 -17.40 -12.82
CA GLU A 79 28.24 -18.04 -13.76
C GLU A 79 28.49 -17.13 -14.96
N LEU A 80 27.44 -16.51 -15.52
CA LEU A 80 27.62 -15.52 -16.59
C LEU A 80 28.43 -14.30 -16.11
N ALA A 81 28.20 -13.81 -14.89
CA ALA A 81 28.99 -12.72 -14.31
C ALA A 81 30.46 -13.11 -14.11
N ASN A 82 30.72 -14.34 -13.65
CA ASN A 82 32.07 -14.90 -13.50
C ASN A 82 32.79 -14.98 -14.84
N LEU A 83 32.11 -15.46 -15.89
CA LEU A 83 32.64 -15.54 -17.25
C LEU A 83 33.04 -14.14 -17.77
N LEU A 84 32.15 -13.15 -17.64
CA LEU A 84 32.44 -11.79 -18.09
C LEU A 84 33.61 -11.17 -17.32
N ARG A 85 33.67 -11.37 -15.99
CA ARG A 85 34.80 -10.94 -15.16
C ARG A 85 36.10 -11.61 -15.59
N PHE A 86 36.11 -12.94 -15.76
CA PHE A 86 37.27 -13.69 -16.18
C PHE A 86 37.83 -13.15 -17.51
N LEU A 87 36.96 -12.96 -18.51
CA LEU A 87 37.37 -12.43 -19.80
C LEU A 87 37.98 -11.04 -19.69
N ARG A 88 37.34 -10.12 -18.94
CA ARG A 88 37.87 -8.77 -18.69
C ARG A 88 39.27 -8.82 -18.07
N ASP A 89 39.44 -9.63 -17.04
CA ASP A 89 40.69 -9.73 -16.28
C ASP A 89 41.84 -10.32 -17.14
N HIS A 90 41.50 -11.08 -18.20
CA HIS A 90 42.45 -11.61 -19.19
C HIS A 90 42.54 -10.75 -20.48
N GLY A 91 41.99 -9.54 -20.47
CA GLY A 91 42.06 -8.64 -21.63
C GLY A 91 41.24 -9.10 -22.84
N LEU A 92 40.16 -9.84 -22.60
CA LEU A 92 39.23 -10.38 -23.60
C LEU A 92 37.79 -9.87 -23.39
N VAL A 93 36.94 -10.09 -24.40
CA VAL A 93 35.52 -9.71 -24.38
C VAL A 93 34.68 -10.61 -25.29
N LEU A 94 33.41 -10.85 -24.92
CA LEU A 94 32.43 -11.56 -25.75
C LEU A 94 31.59 -10.61 -26.58
N THR A 95 31.86 -10.49 -27.88
CA THR A 95 31.12 -9.57 -28.75
C THR A 95 29.75 -10.11 -29.17
N ASN A 96 29.42 -11.36 -28.86
CA ASN A 96 28.15 -12.01 -29.16
C ASN A 96 27.67 -12.87 -27.98
N ILE A 97 26.51 -12.53 -27.40
CA ILE A 97 25.89 -13.25 -26.30
C ILE A 97 24.42 -13.46 -26.64
N LYS A 98 24.03 -14.72 -26.77
CA LYS A 98 22.65 -15.20 -26.93
C LYS A 98 22.56 -16.63 -26.39
N LYS A 99 21.34 -17.11 -26.14
CA LYS A 99 21.10 -18.43 -25.55
C LYS A 99 21.81 -19.59 -26.28
N ASP A 100 21.86 -19.54 -27.61
CA ASP A 100 22.51 -20.57 -28.43
C ASP A 100 24.02 -20.69 -28.22
N ASN A 101 24.66 -19.70 -27.60
CA ASN A 101 26.09 -19.73 -27.32
C ASN A 101 26.43 -20.56 -26.07
N PHE A 102 25.42 -21.05 -25.33
CA PHE A 102 25.61 -21.73 -24.05
C PHE A 102 24.91 -23.09 -23.99
N LEU A 103 25.49 -23.99 -23.21
CA LEU A 103 24.92 -25.26 -22.75
C LEU A 103 24.92 -25.29 -21.22
N VAL A 104 24.12 -26.20 -20.66
CA VAL A 104 24.21 -26.57 -19.24
C VAL A 104 24.75 -27.99 -19.16
N VAL A 105 25.89 -28.16 -18.50
CA VAL A 105 26.58 -29.45 -18.32
C VAL A 105 26.65 -29.71 -16.82
N ASP A 106 26.07 -30.82 -16.36
CA ASP A 106 26.00 -31.18 -14.94
C ASP A 106 25.47 -30.05 -14.02
N GLY A 107 24.54 -29.24 -14.54
CA GLY A 107 23.96 -28.10 -13.81
C GLY A 107 24.77 -26.80 -13.86
N HIS A 108 25.85 -26.75 -14.65
CA HIS A 108 26.74 -25.60 -14.79
C HIS A 108 26.74 -25.02 -16.20
N LEU A 109 26.82 -23.70 -16.31
CA LEU A 109 26.85 -22.99 -17.58
C LEU A 109 28.17 -23.21 -18.33
N LYS A 110 28.11 -23.55 -19.62
CA LYS A 110 29.28 -23.67 -20.52
C LYS A 110 29.10 -22.87 -21.80
N TYR A 111 30.05 -22.00 -22.12
CA TYR A 111 30.10 -21.30 -23.40
C TYR A 111 30.70 -22.19 -24.50
N ILE A 112 30.09 -22.19 -25.69
CA ILE A 112 30.45 -23.10 -26.79
C ILE A 112 30.73 -22.43 -28.14
N ASP A 113 30.51 -21.12 -28.27
CA ASP A 113 30.73 -20.41 -29.55
C ASP A 113 32.13 -19.78 -29.65
N TYR A 114 33.15 -20.63 -29.64
CA TYR A 114 34.55 -20.23 -29.84
C TYR A 114 34.78 -19.80 -31.29
N GLY A 115 35.46 -18.69 -31.57
CA GLY A 115 35.63 -18.13 -32.91
C GLY A 115 35.80 -16.62 -32.84
N LYS A 116 35.17 -15.87 -33.75
CA LYS A 116 35.30 -14.40 -33.78
C LYS A 116 34.55 -13.71 -32.63
N SER A 117 33.68 -14.44 -31.92
CA SER A 117 32.89 -13.92 -30.80
C SER A 117 33.75 -13.56 -29.58
N ILE A 118 34.97 -14.09 -29.44
CA ILE A 118 35.93 -13.68 -28.40
C ILE A 118 36.97 -12.77 -29.04
N GLU A 119 37.03 -11.53 -28.59
CA GLU A 119 37.95 -10.51 -29.11
C GLU A 119 38.79 -9.89 -27.98
N ARG A 120 39.79 -9.08 -28.35
CA ARG A 120 40.55 -8.27 -27.39
C ARG A 120 39.65 -7.24 -26.71
N PHE A 121 39.90 -7.05 -25.42
CA PHE A 121 39.16 -6.11 -24.58
C PHE A 121 39.22 -4.69 -25.12
N SER A 122 38.06 -4.03 -25.07
CA SER A 122 37.94 -2.58 -25.07
C SER A 122 36.73 -2.24 -24.22
N LEU A 123 36.77 -1.10 -23.53
CA LEU A 123 35.70 -0.72 -22.60
C LEU A 123 34.31 -0.72 -23.28
N THR A 124 34.23 -0.17 -24.50
CA THR A 124 32.97 -0.11 -25.27
C THR A 124 32.45 -1.50 -25.67
N LYS A 125 33.32 -2.43 -26.08
CA LYS A 125 32.88 -3.80 -26.38
C LYS A 125 32.42 -4.52 -25.12
N PHE A 126 33.12 -4.30 -24.00
CA PHE A 126 32.79 -4.93 -22.73
C PHE A 126 31.45 -4.47 -22.20
N GLN A 127 31.17 -3.17 -22.22
CA GLN A 127 29.85 -2.63 -21.86
C GLN A 127 28.73 -3.28 -22.68
N ARG A 128 28.93 -3.43 -24.00
CA ARG A 128 27.98 -4.12 -24.87
C ARG A 128 27.80 -5.61 -24.53
N SER A 129 28.85 -6.29 -24.08
CA SER A 129 28.76 -7.67 -23.58
C SER A 129 27.90 -7.72 -22.31
N VAL A 130 28.12 -6.79 -21.38
CA VAL A 130 27.34 -6.70 -20.15
C VAL A 130 25.87 -6.43 -20.46
N GLU A 131 25.56 -5.47 -21.33
CA GLU A 131 24.19 -5.17 -21.78
C GLU A 131 23.51 -6.41 -22.38
N ARG A 132 24.17 -7.12 -23.30
CA ARG A 132 23.60 -8.32 -23.93
C ARG A 132 23.41 -9.46 -22.93
N GLY A 133 24.37 -9.65 -22.03
CA GLY A 133 24.28 -10.64 -20.95
C GLY A 133 23.09 -10.35 -20.04
N TYR A 134 22.97 -9.11 -19.58
CA TYR A 134 21.85 -8.64 -18.77
C TYR A 134 20.51 -8.85 -19.49
N GLN A 135 20.39 -8.40 -20.73
CA GLN A 135 19.16 -8.51 -21.51
C GLN A 135 18.78 -9.97 -21.79
N MET A 136 19.76 -10.86 -22.01
CA MET A 136 19.53 -12.30 -22.17
C MET A 136 18.97 -12.93 -20.87
N LEU A 137 19.49 -12.51 -19.71
CA LEU A 137 19.03 -12.96 -18.40
C LEU A 137 17.65 -12.42 -18.06
N ARG A 138 17.38 -11.13 -18.33
CA ARG A 138 16.13 -10.46 -17.95
C ARG A 138 14.95 -10.84 -18.83
N TYR A 139 15.16 -10.98 -20.14
CA TYR A 139 14.08 -11.21 -21.12
C TYR A 139 14.11 -12.61 -21.72
N THR A 140 14.03 -13.62 -20.85
CA THR A 140 14.14 -15.03 -21.23
C THR A 140 12.98 -15.51 -22.13
N ASN A 141 11.87 -14.79 -22.19
CA ASN A 141 10.71 -15.15 -23.00
C ASN A 141 10.81 -14.73 -24.48
N LEU A 142 11.80 -13.91 -24.87
CA LEU A 142 11.92 -13.43 -26.25
C LEU A 142 12.39 -14.52 -27.22
N SER A 143 11.79 -14.55 -28.40
CA SER A 143 12.26 -15.36 -29.52
C SER A 143 13.58 -14.81 -30.10
N LYS A 144 14.32 -15.62 -30.88
CA LYS A 144 15.59 -15.18 -31.49
C LYS A 144 15.45 -13.93 -32.39
N PRO A 145 14.39 -13.77 -33.20
CA PRO A 145 14.17 -12.52 -33.95
C PRO A 145 13.91 -11.32 -33.04
N GLU A 146 13.07 -11.48 -32.02
CA GLU A 146 12.75 -10.40 -31.05
C GLU A 146 13.98 -9.98 -30.25
N PHE A 147 14.78 -10.94 -29.76
CA PHE A 147 16.03 -10.65 -29.07
C PHE A 147 16.99 -9.85 -29.98
N ARG A 148 17.11 -10.22 -31.25
CA ARG A 148 17.93 -9.46 -32.23
C ARG A 148 17.41 -8.04 -32.45
N GLN A 149 16.08 -7.87 -32.53
CA GLN A 149 15.46 -6.55 -32.62
C GLN A 149 15.79 -5.70 -31.38
N MET A 150 15.67 -6.27 -30.18
CA MET A 150 16.00 -5.62 -28.92
C MET A 150 17.46 -5.13 -28.86
N ILE A 151 18.42 -5.99 -29.24
CA ILE A 151 19.83 -5.62 -29.31
C ILE A 151 20.02 -4.46 -30.30
N SER A 152 19.38 -4.51 -31.46
CA SER A 152 19.46 -3.45 -32.46
C SER A 152 18.96 -2.11 -31.92
N MET A 153 17.79 -2.10 -31.27
CA MET A 153 17.21 -0.90 -30.66
C MET A 153 18.14 -0.30 -29.59
N THR A 154 18.73 -1.14 -28.75
CA THR A 154 19.68 -0.70 -27.71
C THR A 154 20.90 -0.04 -28.34
N TYR A 155 21.46 -0.64 -29.40
CA TYR A 155 22.66 -0.13 -30.08
C TYR A 155 22.42 1.19 -30.80
N LEU A 156 21.19 1.43 -31.27
CA LEU A 156 20.77 2.67 -31.89
C LEU A 156 20.35 3.73 -30.85
N GLY A 157 20.32 3.38 -29.56
CA GLY A 157 19.87 4.27 -28.49
C GLY A 157 18.36 4.55 -28.52
N GLU A 158 17.58 3.72 -29.21
CA GLU A 158 16.14 3.94 -29.44
C GLU A 158 15.27 3.59 -28.22
N ASP A 159 15.80 2.80 -27.28
CA ASP A 159 15.09 2.43 -26.06
C ASP A 159 16.03 2.13 -24.88
N ALA A 160 16.43 3.18 -24.16
CA ALA A 160 17.17 3.05 -22.89
C ALA A 160 16.39 2.24 -21.82
N GLY A 161 15.08 2.06 -22.03
CA GLY A 161 14.18 1.21 -21.26
C GLY A 161 14.73 -0.17 -20.96
N LEU A 162 15.32 -0.79 -21.98
CA LEU A 162 15.65 -2.21 -21.99
C LEU A 162 16.74 -2.59 -20.98
N ASN A 163 17.54 -1.63 -20.52
CA ASN A 163 18.62 -1.81 -19.55
C ASN A 163 18.25 -1.36 -18.13
N TYR A 164 16.96 -1.15 -17.83
CA TYR A 164 16.50 -0.80 -16.49
C TYR A 164 16.95 -1.84 -15.46
N GLY A 165 17.75 -1.44 -14.46
CA GLY A 165 18.26 -2.36 -13.42
C GLY A 165 19.57 -3.07 -13.78
N ILE A 166 20.22 -2.74 -14.92
CA ILE A 166 21.52 -3.32 -15.31
C ILE A 166 22.61 -3.15 -14.25
N ALA A 167 22.52 -2.10 -13.43
CA ALA A 167 23.47 -1.81 -12.36
C ALA A 167 23.61 -2.97 -11.36
N SER A 168 22.54 -3.74 -11.12
CA SER A 168 22.60 -4.94 -10.27
C SER A 168 23.51 -6.00 -10.89
N PHE A 169 23.42 -6.24 -12.19
CA PHE A 169 24.26 -7.21 -12.88
C PHE A 169 25.72 -6.74 -13.00
N GLU A 170 25.95 -5.44 -13.24
CA GLU A 170 27.30 -4.85 -13.22
C GLU A 170 27.99 -5.08 -11.87
N ARG A 171 27.27 -4.97 -10.76
CA ARG A 171 27.80 -5.23 -9.42
C ARG A 171 28.18 -6.69 -9.20
N LEU A 172 27.35 -7.63 -9.69
CA LEU A 172 27.68 -9.07 -9.64
C LEU A 172 28.99 -9.38 -10.37
N ILE A 173 29.28 -8.69 -11.48
CA ILE A 173 30.53 -8.84 -12.24
C ILE A 173 31.72 -8.37 -11.41
N GLU A 174 31.62 -7.23 -10.71
CA GLU A 174 32.74 -6.67 -9.94
C GLU A 174 33.18 -7.52 -8.74
N LYS A 175 32.36 -8.48 -8.29
CA LYS A 175 32.62 -9.36 -7.13
C LYS A 175 32.84 -8.60 -5.83
N ARG A 176 31.78 -8.42 -5.04
CA ARG A 176 31.86 -7.77 -3.74
C ARG A 176 31.79 -8.76 -2.59
N TYR A 177 32.35 -8.36 -1.47
CA TYR A 177 32.25 -9.04 -0.19
C TYR A 177 31.33 -8.25 0.74
N LYS A 178 30.65 -8.95 1.64
CA LYS A 178 29.75 -8.38 2.63
C LYS A 178 30.29 -7.13 3.33
N GLU A 179 31.57 -7.14 3.70
CA GLU A 179 32.19 -6.05 4.44
C GLU A 179 32.31 -4.75 3.63
N GLN A 180 32.24 -4.82 2.30
CA GLN A 180 32.27 -3.65 1.43
C GLN A 180 30.93 -2.90 1.38
N GLU A 181 29.82 -3.54 1.77
CA GLU A 181 28.49 -2.91 1.86
C GLU A 181 28.07 -2.65 3.32
N HIS A 182 28.37 -3.59 4.23
CA HIS A 182 27.98 -3.52 5.65
C HIS A 182 28.81 -2.50 6.46
N ASP A 183 30.14 -2.59 6.41
CA ASP A 183 31.04 -1.79 7.26
C ASP A 183 30.92 -0.27 6.99
N PRO A 184 30.77 0.23 5.73
CA PRO A 184 30.62 1.66 5.46
C PRO A 184 29.42 2.31 6.16
N ILE A 185 28.32 1.57 6.34
CA ILE A 185 27.14 2.07 7.07
C ILE A 185 27.51 2.28 8.55
N ALA A 186 28.16 1.28 9.17
CA ALA A 186 28.61 1.40 10.55
C ALA A 186 29.58 2.57 10.74
N PHE A 187 30.59 2.71 9.86
CA PHE A 187 31.52 3.83 9.92
C PHE A 187 30.84 5.20 9.76
N ARG A 188 29.86 5.31 8.86
CA ARG A 188 29.08 6.55 8.68
C ARG A 188 28.36 6.93 9.98
N ILE A 189 27.66 5.99 10.61
CA ILE A 189 26.90 6.27 11.85
C ILE A 189 27.84 6.59 13.02
N ILE A 190 28.96 5.87 13.16
CA ILE A 190 29.98 6.16 14.18
C ILE A 190 30.55 7.57 13.96
N LYS A 191 30.81 7.97 12.71
CA LYS A 191 31.29 9.32 12.39
C LYS A 191 30.25 10.40 12.68
N GLU A 192 28.98 10.18 12.35
CA GLU A 192 27.88 11.10 12.62
C GLU A 192 27.66 11.31 14.13
N THR A 193 27.86 10.26 14.94
CA THR A 193 27.71 10.33 16.40
C THR A 193 28.97 10.81 17.13
N ASN A 194 30.14 10.71 16.50
CA ASN A 194 31.44 11.15 17.02
C ASN A 194 31.71 10.76 18.49
N PRO A 195 31.70 9.45 18.83
CA PRO A 195 31.83 9.00 20.21
C PRO A 195 33.27 9.13 20.72
N ARG A 196 33.43 9.37 22.03
CA ARG A 196 34.74 9.32 22.68
C ARG A 196 35.09 7.89 23.10
N THR A 197 34.13 7.16 23.68
CA THR A 197 34.29 5.75 24.08
C THR A 197 33.42 4.82 23.23
N PHE A 198 34.03 3.76 22.71
CA PHE A 198 33.41 2.81 21.78
C PHE A 198 33.61 1.37 22.24
N LEU A 199 32.54 0.58 22.24
CA LEU A 199 32.58 -0.87 22.45
C LEU A 199 32.05 -1.61 21.22
N ASP A 200 32.87 -2.51 20.66
CA ASP A 200 32.44 -3.50 19.67
C ASP A 200 32.03 -4.80 20.38
N TYR A 201 30.73 -5.03 20.51
CA TYR A 201 30.14 -6.22 21.14
C TYR A 201 29.90 -7.30 20.07
N GLY A 202 30.53 -8.47 20.22
CA GLY A 202 30.59 -9.49 19.18
C GLY A 202 31.54 -9.09 18.05
N ALA A 203 32.71 -8.54 18.40
CA ALA A 203 33.64 -7.93 17.46
C ALA A 203 34.21 -8.89 16.39
N GLY A 204 34.12 -10.21 16.61
CA GLY A 204 34.65 -11.22 15.71
C GLY A 204 36.11 -10.97 15.31
N LYS A 205 36.32 -10.55 14.05
CA LYS A 205 37.66 -10.24 13.50
C LYS A 205 38.14 -8.80 13.78
N CYS A 206 37.46 -8.05 14.66
CA CYS A 206 37.77 -6.67 15.05
C CYS A 206 37.80 -5.66 13.89
N LYS A 207 37.10 -5.92 12.76
CA LYS A 207 37.23 -5.12 11.54
C LYS A 207 36.83 -3.66 11.74
N ILE A 208 35.70 -3.40 12.37
CA ILE A 208 35.23 -2.03 12.65
C ILE A 208 36.21 -1.34 13.61
N ALA A 209 36.43 -1.92 14.79
CA ALA A 209 37.36 -1.35 15.79
C ALA A 209 38.76 -1.06 15.22
N ASN A 210 39.34 -1.97 14.42
CA ASN A 210 40.68 -1.82 13.85
C ASN A 210 40.82 -0.67 12.83
N ASN A 211 39.73 -0.16 12.28
CA ASN A 211 39.73 0.90 11.26
C ASN A 211 39.16 2.23 11.78
N LEU A 212 38.76 2.30 13.05
CA LEU A 212 38.39 3.55 13.71
C LEU A 212 39.64 4.36 14.09
N PRO A 213 39.56 5.71 14.10
CA PRO A 213 40.68 6.58 14.46
C PRO A 213 41.10 6.38 15.93
N ASP A 214 42.39 6.59 16.21
CA ASP A 214 42.97 6.43 17.55
C ASP A 214 42.46 7.46 18.57
N SER A 215 41.79 8.53 18.10
CA SER A 215 41.12 9.51 18.97
C SER A 215 39.90 8.93 19.71
N ILE A 216 39.40 7.77 19.29
CA ILE A 216 38.30 7.06 19.94
C ILE A 216 38.90 5.98 20.86
N GLU A 217 38.50 5.97 22.12
CA GLU A 217 38.87 4.92 23.08
C GLU A 217 38.09 3.64 22.70
N ARG A 218 38.79 2.66 22.12
CA ARG A 218 38.20 1.46 21.51
C ARG A 218 38.36 0.24 22.42
N SER A 219 37.22 -0.39 22.72
CA SER A 219 37.14 -1.67 23.41
C SER A 219 36.45 -2.72 22.55
N VAL A 220 36.85 -3.98 22.67
CA VAL A 220 36.24 -5.12 21.95
C VAL A 220 35.86 -6.24 22.91
N TYR A 221 34.71 -6.87 22.66
CA TYR A 221 34.26 -8.07 23.36
C TYR A 221 33.68 -9.09 22.37
N ASP A 222 33.99 -10.36 22.59
CA ASP A 222 33.45 -11.51 21.87
C ASP A 222 33.59 -12.74 22.78
N ILE A 223 32.77 -13.77 22.56
CA ILE A 223 32.93 -15.06 23.25
C ILE A 223 34.18 -15.81 22.75
N ASP A 224 34.55 -15.63 21.47
CA ASP A 224 35.79 -16.14 20.90
C ASP A 224 36.99 -15.23 21.21
N LYS A 225 37.51 -15.36 22.43
CA LYS A 225 38.69 -14.62 22.90
C LYS A 225 39.94 -14.89 22.07
N LYS A 226 40.04 -16.08 21.48
CA LYS A 226 41.22 -16.45 20.69
C LYS A 226 41.32 -15.56 19.46
N THR A 227 40.22 -15.45 18.71
CA THR A 227 40.20 -14.58 17.52
C THR A 227 40.48 -13.12 17.86
N LEU A 228 39.95 -12.60 18.98
CA LEU A 228 40.24 -11.21 19.39
C LEU A 228 41.73 -10.97 19.64
N ARG A 229 42.40 -11.85 20.39
CA ARG A 229 43.84 -11.71 20.70
C ARG A 229 44.71 -11.82 19.45
N GLU A 230 44.27 -12.59 18.45
CA GLU A 230 44.97 -12.74 17.17
C GLU A 230 44.76 -11.54 16.22
N ARG A 231 43.64 -10.81 16.34
CA ARG A 231 43.19 -9.85 15.31
C ARG A 231 43.10 -8.39 15.76
N ALA A 232 43.00 -8.10 17.05
CA ALA A 232 42.95 -6.72 17.54
C ALA A 232 44.30 -6.00 17.33
N LYS A 233 44.28 -4.79 16.76
CA LYS A 233 45.49 -3.95 16.64
C LYS A 233 45.94 -3.42 18.01
N ALA A 234 47.22 -3.06 18.10
CA ALA A 234 47.79 -2.42 19.28
C ALA A 234 46.99 -1.15 19.65
N GLY A 235 46.73 -0.97 20.95
CA GLY A 235 45.95 0.16 21.47
C GLY A 235 44.44 -0.09 21.58
N ILE A 236 43.93 -1.24 21.10
CA ILE A 236 42.53 -1.65 21.33
C ILE A 236 42.45 -2.50 22.60
N ARG A 237 41.54 -2.14 23.52
CA ARG A 237 41.33 -2.87 24.77
C ARG A 237 40.47 -4.11 24.55
N ILE A 238 40.97 -5.28 24.91
CA ILE A 238 40.19 -6.53 24.91
C ILE A 238 39.49 -6.67 26.27
N ILE A 239 38.17 -6.78 26.27
CA ILE A 239 37.38 -7.07 27.47
C ILE A 239 37.34 -8.58 27.68
N GLU A 240 37.95 -9.06 28.75
CA GLU A 240 38.01 -10.49 29.09
C GLU A 240 36.66 -10.99 29.64
N ASN A 241 36.07 -10.27 30.58
CA ASN A 241 34.76 -10.59 31.16
C ASN A 241 33.82 -9.38 31.06
N ILE A 242 32.72 -9.53 30.33
CA ILE A 242 31.73 -8.46 30.16
C ILE A 242 30.92 -8.24 31.44
N ASP A 243 30.66 -9.29 32.22
CA ASP A 243 29.82 -9.20 33.42
C ASP A 243 30.46 -8.36 34.52
N SER A 244 31.79 -8.42 34.65
CA SER A 244 32.55 -7.60 35.60
C SER A 244 32.70 -6.13 35.20
N LEU A 245 32.25 -5.76 33.99
CA LEU A 245 32.43 -4.42 33.46
C LEU A 245 31.38 -3.44 34.02
N SER A 246 31.85 -2.33 34.61
CA SER A 246 31.03 -1.24 35.16
C SER A 246 31.13 0.08 34.41
N GLU A 247 32.16 0.25 33.58
CA GLU A 247 32.36 1.46 32.76
C GLU A 247 31.26 1.64 31.72
N LYS A 248 31.00 2.89 31.32
CA LYS A 248 29.94 3.23 30.36
C LYS A 248 30.51 3.76 29.05
N PHE A 249 29.85 3.41 27.94
CA PHE A 249 30.25 3.76 26.58
C PHE A 249 29.31 4.80 25.96
N ASP A 250 29.87 5.71 25.15
CA ASP A 250 29.06 6.62 24.32
C ASP A 250 28.39 5.86 23.16
N PHE A 251 29.10 4.86 22.64
CA PHE A 251 28.66 4.06 21.50
C PHE A 251 28.94 2.58 21.71
N ILE A 252 27.94 1.74 21.47
CA ILE A 252 28.10 0.28 21.42
C ILE A 252 27.65 -0.23 20.05
N ASN A 253 28.56 -0.91 19.34
CA ASN A 253 28.27 -1.61 18.11
C ASN A 253 27.97 -3.08 18.42
N CYS A 254 26.92 -3.66 17.84
CA CYS A 254 26.53 -5.06 18.00
C CYS A 254 26.06 -5.61 16.65
N ASN A 255 27.01 -6.12 15.87
CA ASN A 255 26.75 -6.50 14.48
C ASN A 255 26.49 -7.99 14.32
N LEU A 256 25.28 -8.34 13.88
CA LEU A 256 24.89 -9.71 13.47
C LEU A 256 25.01 -10.77 14.56
N VAL A 257 24.95 -10.31 15.81
CA VAL A 257 24.97 -11.19 16.99
C VAL A 257 23.56 -11.74 17.27
N LEU A 258 22.54 -10.87 17.22
CA LEU A 258 21.19 -11.22 17.67
C LEU A 258 20.48 -12.27 16.78
N CYS A 259 20.85 -12.35 15.50
CA CYS A 259 20.38 -13.40 14.59
C CYS A 259 21.08 -14.75 14.83
N CYS A 260 22.17 -14.79 15.58
CA CYS A 260 22.94 -16.01 15.87
C CYS A 260 22.67 -16.59 17.27
N THR A 261 21.76 -15.99 18.06
CA THR A 261 21.48 -16.44 19.43
C THR A 261 19.99 -16.61 19.69
N ASP A 262 19.64 -17.38 20.72
CA ASP A 262 18.27 -17.59 21.14
C ASP A 262 17.67 -16.35 21.84
N ARG A 263 16.37 -16.40 22.15
CA ARG A 263 15.67 -15.27 22.79
C ARG A 263 16.25 -14.89 24.16
N LYS A 264 16.58 -15.88 25.01
CA LYS A 264 17.10 -15.61 26.37
C LYS A 264 18.46 -14.94 26.29
N THR A 265 19.30 -15.39 25.35
CA THR A 265 20.60 -14.77 25.07
C THR A 265 20.43 -13.36 24.51
N ASN A 266 19.50 -13.12 23.58
CA ASN A 266 19.21 -11.77 23.09
C ASN A 266 18.78 -10.82 24.22
N GLU A 267 17.87 -11.25 25.09
CA GLU A 267 17.42 -10.47 26.25
C GLU A 267 18.56 -10.18 27.23
N TYR A 268 19.51 -11.11 27.42
CA TYR A 268 20.72 -10.87 28.21
C TYR A 268 21.65 -9.85 27.53
N ILE A 269 21.95 -10.03 26.24
CA ILE A 269 22.83 -9.14 25.47
C ILE A 269 22.30 -7.71 25.49
N LEU A 270 21.01 -7.52 25.18
CA LEU A 270 20.41 -6.20 25.11
C LEU A 270 20.35 -5.51 26.47
N ARG A 271 20.01 -6.23 27.55
CA ARG A 271 20.12 -5.70 28.92
C ARG A 271 21.56 -5.30 29.25
N LYS A 272 22.54 -6.12 28.86
CA LYS A 272 23.95 -5.79 29.12
C LYS A 272 24.38 -4.55 28.34
N ILE A 273 24.04 -4.44 27.06
CA ILE A 273 24.30 -3.25 26.23
C ILE A 273 23.63 -2.02 26.85
N HIS A 274 22.36 -2.10 27.25
CA HIS A 274 21.64 -1.00 27.89
C HIS A 274 22.34 -0.53 29.17
N THR A 275 22.76 -1.47 30.03
CA THR A 275 23.51 -1.13 31.24
C THR A 275 24.87 -0.53 30.93
N LEU A 276 25.58 -0.96 29.89
CA LEU A 276 26.91 -0.42 29.54
C LEU A 276 26.85 0.88 28.76
N LEU A 277 25.68 1.31 28.27
CA LEU A 277 25.53 2.61 27.62
C LEU A 277 25.40 3.74 28.63
N LYS A 278 26.06 4.86 28.33
CA LYS A 278 25.77 6.14 28.98
C LYS A 278 24.33 6.58 28.67
N ASP A 279 23.83 7.48 29.49
CA ASP A 279 22.57 8.16 29.19
C ASP A 279 22.72 8.94 27.87
N ASP A 280 21.71 8.87 27.02
CA ASP A 280 21.73 9.32 25.62
C ASP A 280 22.79 8.66 24.69
N GLY A 281 23.46 7.62 25.17
CA GLY A 281 24.37 6.79 24.37
C GLY A 281 23.67 6.10 23.20
N THR A 282 24.46 5.73 22.18
CA THR A 282 23.95 5.12 20.94
C THR A 282 24.34 3.65 20.87
N ALA A 283 23.36 2.77 20.65
CA ALA A 283 23.59 1.40 20.23
C ALA A 283 23.35 1.29 18.72
N LEU A 284 24.33 0.77 17.98
CA LEU A 284 24.15 0.35 16.60
C LEU A 284 24.05 -1.17 16.58
N ILE A 285 22.88 -1.68 16.19
CA ILE A 285 22.58 -3.11 16.20
C ILE A 285 22.24 -3.52 14.79
N SER A 286 22.98 -4.47 14.20
CA SER A 286 22.65 -5.00 12.87
C SER A 286 22.17 -6.45 12.92
N ILE A 287 21.24 -6.81 12.05
CA ILE A 287 20.71 -8.17 11.87
C ILE A 287 20.65 -8.53 10.38
N CYS A 288 20.55 -9.83 10.06
CA CYS A 288 20.09 -10.26 8.74
C CYS A 288 18.69 -9.69 8.48
N ASN A 289 18.42 -9.25 7.25
CA ASN A 289 17.15 -8.63 6.90
C ASN A 289 16.06 -9.70 6.77
N PRO A 290 15.09 -9.79 7.71
CA PRO A 290 14.12 -10.88 7.72
C PRO A 290 13.14 -10.82 6.55
N PHE A 291 13.04 -9.70 5.84
CA PHE A 291 12.17 -9.55 4.67
C PHE A 291 12.73 -10.20 3.41
N PHE A 292 14.03 -10.50 3.36
CA PHE A 292 14.72 -11.09 2.20
C PHE A 292 15.49 -12.36 2.58
N GLU A 293 15.17 -12.96 3.74
CA GLU A 293 15.83 -14.18 4.17
C GLU A 293 15.46 -15.37 3.28
N ASP A 294 14.31 -15.33 2.62
CA ASP A 294 13.80 -16.33 1.67
C ASP A 294 14.47 -16.31 0.30
N VAL A 295 15.16 -15.21 -0.05
CA VAL A 295 15.98 -15.15 -1.26
C VAL A 295 17.13 -16.16 -1.14
N ASP A 296 17.25 -17.07 -2.09
CA ASP A 296 18.19 -18.18 -1.96
C ASP A 296 19.64 -17.77 -2.19
N LYS A 297 19.88 -17.04 -3.27
CA LYS A 297 21.22 -16.72 -3.75
C LYS A 297 21.37 -15.21 -3.86
N THR A 298 22.41 -14.72 -3.20
CA THR A 298 22.84 -13.32 -3.30
C THR A 298 24.34 -13.26 -3.57
N GLU A 299 24.88 -12.05 -3.69
CA GLU A 299 26.32 -11.83 -3.78
C GLU A 299 27.13 -12.52 -2.67
N THR A 300 26.55 -12.68 -1.48
CA THR A 300 27.24 -13.17 -0.28
C THR A 300 26.66 -14.47 0.28
N ARG A 301 25.46 -14.87 -0.14
CA ARG A 301 24.70 -16.02 0.38
C ARG A 301 24.46 -17.09 -0.68
N ARG A 302 24.54 -18.37 -0.27
CA ARG A 302 24.30 -19.53 -1.16
C ARG A 302 22.93 -20.23 -0.95
N SER A 303 22.31 -20.07 0.22
CA SER A 303 21.00 -20.64 0.55
C SER A 303 20.24 -19.75 1.53
N GLY A 304 18.94 -19.57 1.29
CA GLY A 304 18.04 -18.78 2.12
C GLY A 304 17.36 -19.56 3.24
N TYR A 305 16.39 -18.91 3.88
CA TYR A 305 15.45 -19.49 4.83
C TYR A 305 14.18 -19.93 4.09
N HIS A 306 13.65 -21.12 4.38
CA HIS A 306 12.50 -21.68 3.66
C HIS A 306 11.24 -21.89 4.52
N GLY A 307 11.22 -21.35 5.74
CA GLY A 307 10.01 -21.38 6.58
C GLY A 307 9.11 -20.15 6.35
N GLY A 308 8.06 -19.99 7.16
CA GLY A 308 7.17 -18.84 7.08
C GLY A 308 7.77 -17.58 7.72
N TYR A 309 7.48 -16.40 7.17
CA TYR A 309 7.97 -15.11 7.70
C TYR A 309 7.60 -14.86 9.17
N SER A 310 6.42 -15.32 9.59
CA SER A 310 5.95 -15.16 10.97
C SER A 310 6.52 -16.22 11.92
N ASP A 311 7.35 -17.14 11.44
CA ASP A 311 7.98 -18.16 12.27
C ASP A 311 9.21 -17.58 13.00
N SER A 312 9.53 -18.14 14.16
CA SER A 312 10.78 -17.84 14.88
C SER A 312 11.60 -19.12 15.02
N LEU A 313 12.30 -19.51 13.95
CA LEU A 313 12.95 -20.83 13.83
C LEU A 313 14.45 -20.72 13.54
N GLY A 314 15.21 -21.62 14.15
CA GLY A 314 16.62 -21.81 13.84
C GLY A 314 16.81 -22.52 12.50
N TYR A 315 17.72 -22.03 11.67
CA TYR A 315 18.09 -22.64 10.40
C TYR A 315 19.59 -22.57 10.17
N ARG A 316 20.08 -23.40 9.25
CA ARG A 316 21.50 -23.44 8.89
C ARG A 316 21.71 -22.58 7.65
N LYS A 317 22.36 -21.43 7.83
CA LYS A 317 22.71 -20.54 6.73
C LYS A 317 24.07 -20.94 6.15
N GLY A 318 24.14 -21.08 4.83
CA GLY A 318 25.38 -21.27 4.09
C GLY A 318 25.87 -19.94 3.52
N ASP A 319 26.93 -19.40 4.11
CA ASP A 319 27.71 -18.30 3.50
C ASP A 319 28.73 -18.92 2.51
N ILE A 320 29.34 -18.09 1.65
CA ILE A 320 30.34 -18.56 0.66
C ILE A 320 31.52 -19.33 1.29
N PHE A 321 31.82 -19.09 2.57
CA PHE A 321 33.00 -19.60 3.27
C PHE A 321 32.72 -20.49 4.49
N ALA A 322 31.50 -20.50 5.03
CA ALA A 322 31.17 -21.21 6.26
C ALA A 322 29.66 -21.47 6.39
N SER A 323 29.29 -22.42 7.23
CA SER A 323 27.90 -22.66 7.62
C SER A 323 27.72 -22.38 9.11
N ARG A 324 26.70 -21.58 9.47
CA ARG A 324 26.36 -21.27 10.87
C ARG A 324 24.87 -21.43 11.13
N VAL A 325 24.50 -21.60 12.40
CA VAL A 325 23.11 -21.61 12.84
C VAL A 325 22.69 -20.16 13.06
N GLU A 326 21.64 -19.73 12.36
CA GLU A 326 20.96 -18.46 12.55
C GLU A 326 19.50 -18.72 12.93
N TYR A 327 18.80 -17.69 13.37
CA TYR A 327 17.38 -17.72 13.68
C TYR A 327 16.66 -16.69 12.82
N HIS A 328 15.74 -17.16 11.99
CA HIS A 328 14.77 -16.29 11.34
C HIS A 328 13.79 -15.77 12.39
N ARG A 329 13.49 -14.46 12.36
CA ARG A 329 12.47 -13.82 13.20
C ARG A 329 11.88 -12.62 12.45
N PRO A 330 10.56 -12.37 12.58
CA PRO A 330 9.92 -11.22 11.92
C PRO A 330 10.48 -9.89 12.45
N PHE A 331 10.29 -8.82 11.68
CA PHE A 331 10.76 -7.49 12.08
C PHE A 331 10.12 -7.03 13.40
N ALA A 332 8.81 -7.32 13.58
CA ALA A 332 8.08 -7.02 14.81
C ALA A 332 8.75 -7.59 16.08
N TYR A 333 9.37 -8.77 16.03
CA TYR A 333 10.12 -9.35 17.15
C TYR A 333 11.27 -8.43 17.59
N TYR A 334 12.09 -7.96 16.64
CA TYR A 334 13.23 -7.10 16.95
C TYR A 334 12.79 -5.73 17.43
N GLU A 335 11.78 -5.13 16.80
CA GLU A 335 11.17 -3.87 17.24
C GLU A 335 10.71 -3.96 18.70
N ARG A 336 9.96 -5.02 19.03
CA ARG A 336 9.44 -5.28 20.38
C ARG A 336 10.56 -5.49 21.39
N MET A 337 11.53 -6.34 21.05
CA MET A 337 12.61 -6.71 21.96
C MET A 337 13.54 -5.53 22.28
N LEU A 338 13.81 -4.66 21.31
CA LEU A 338 14.56 -3.42 21.51
C LEU A 338 13.80 -2.48 22.44
N GLY A 339 12.50 -2.24 22.19
CA GLY A 339 11.66 -1.40 23.04
C GLY A 339 11.61 -1.88 24.48
N LYS A 340 11.33 -3.18 24.69
CA LYS A 340 11.28 -3.81 26.03
C LYS A 340 12.62 -3.75 26.76
N SER A 341 13.73 -3.73 26.02
CA SER A 341 15.09 -3.64 26.60
C SER A 341 15.56 -2.20 26.84
N GLY A 342 14.66 -1.21 26.74
CA GLY A 342 14.98 0.20 27.02
C GLY A 342 15.69 0.91 25.87
N PHE A 343 15.42 0.53 24.62
CA PHE A 343 15.92 1.25 23.45
C PHE A 343 14.80 1.99 22.71
N ARG A 344 15.09 3.23 22.31
CA ARG A 344 14.30 3.96 21.32
C ARG A 344 14.98 3.85 19.97
N ILE A 345 14.28 3.31 18.98
CA ILE A 345 14.77 3.25 17.60
C ILE A 345 14.64 4.65 16.98
N GLU A 346 15.77 5.29 16.67
CA GLU A 346 15.79 6.60 15.99
C GLU A 346 15.64 6.44 14.48
N LYS A 347 16.33 5.46 13.93
CA LYS A 347 16.42 5.22 12.50
C LYS A 347 16.70 3.75 12.24
N VAL A 348 16.15 3.26 11.15
CA VAL A 348 16.50 1.95 10.61
C VAL A 348 17.05 2.12 9.20
N ILE A 349 18.10 1.36 8.86
CA ILE A 349 18.82 1.47 7.60
C ILE A 349 18.95 0.07 7.01
N GLU A 350 18.57 -0.09 5.74
CA GLU A 350 18.90 -1.27 4.95
C GLU A 350 20.23 -1.05 4.23
N ASP A 351 21.04 -2.10 4.14
CA ASP A 351 22.14 -2.14 3.19
C ASP A 351 21.67 -2.58 1.79
N PHE A 352 22.63 -2.89 0.93
CA PHE A 352 22.39 -3.27 -0.45
C PHE A 352 22.79 -4.73 -0.69
N GLY A 353 22.02 -5.39 -1.54
CA GLY A 353 22.35 -6.67 -2.15
C GLY A 353 21.56 -6.89 -3.44
N VAL A 354 21.82 -8.01 -4.09
CA VAL A 354 21.16 -8.41 -5.33
C VAL A 354 20.59 -9.81 -5.18
N ASP A 355 19.32 -9.97 -5.49
CA ASP A 355 18.73 -11.29 -5.74
C ASP A 355 19.26 -11.81 -7.09
N ILE A 356 20.06 -12.88 -7.05
CA ILE A 356 20.73 -13.43 -8.24
C ILE A 356 19.74 -13.98 -9.26
N ASP A 357 18.59 -14.47 -8.82
CA ASP A 357 17.63 -15.14 -9.69
C ASP A 357 16.76 -14.12 -10.44
N THR A 358 16.42 -13.00 -9.79
CA THR A 358 15.58 -11.96 -10.39
C THR A 358 16.36 -10.76 -10.91
N LEU A 359 17.61 -10.54 -10.47
CA LEU A 359 18.42 -9.33 -10.67
C LEU A 359 17.84 -8.07 -10.00
N ASP A 360 16.85 -8.21 -9.13
CA ASP A 360 16.29 -7.09 -8.40
C ASP A 360 17.17 -6.74 -7.17
N GLU A 361 17.16 -5.47 -6.80
CA GLU A 361 17.83 -4.95 -5.61
C GLU A 361 17.09 -5.38 -4.34
N ILE A 362 17.84 -5.76 -3.31
CA ILE A 362 17.34 -6.16 -1.99
C ILE A 362 18.20 -5.52 -0.89
N GLY A 363 17.73 -5.54 0.36
CA GLY A 363 18.58 -5.31 1.53
C GLY A 363 18.97 -6.62 2.21
N GLU A 364 20.25 -6.92 2.38
CA GLU A 364 20.70 -8.16 3.03
C GLU A 364 20.68 -8.05 4.55
N HIS A 365 20.92 -6.86 5.09
CA HIS A 365 20.99 -6.57 6.51
C HIS A 365 20.22 -5.29 6.87
N ILE A 366 19.74 -5.28 8.10
CA ILE A 366 19.10 -4.11 8.72
C ILE A 366 19.97 -3.62 9.86
N PHE A 367 20.10 -2.29 9.98
CA PHE A 367 20.75 -1.61 11.08
C PHE A 367 19.75 -0.78 11.86
N PHE A 368 19.62 -1.06 13.16
CA PHE A 368 18.91 -0.24 14.12
C PHE A 368 19.88 0.74 14.76
N VAL A 369 19.61 2.04 14.58
CA VAL A 369 20.28 3.10 15.34
C VAL A 369 19.39 3.41 16.54
N CYS A 370 19.84 2.99 17.71
CA CYS A 370 19.07 3.03 18.94
C CYS A 370 19.65 4.03 19.94
N LYS A 371 18.79 4.79 20.60
CA LYS A 371 19.13 5.58 21.79
C LYS A 371 18.70 4.85 23.06
N LYS A 372 19.51 4.99 24.12
CA LYS A 372 19.11 4.54 25.44
C LYS A 372 17.86 5.30 25.90
N LYS A 373 16.84 4.58 26.34
CA LYS A 373 15.59 5.10 26.86
C LYS A 373 15.42 4.61 28.30
N LEU A 374 14.96 5.49 29.17
CA LEU A 374 14.52 5.11 30.51
C LEU A 374 13.14 4.46 30.41
N VAL A 375 13.01 3.25 30.94
CA VAL A 375 11.77 2.49 31.04
C VAL A 375 11.57 2.18 32.52
N LYS A 376 10.37 2.46 33.04
CA LYS A 376 10.03 2.19 34.45
C LYS A 376 9.45 0.78 34.57
N ASP A 377 10.14 -0.09 35.30
CA ASP A 377 9.63 -1.43 35.58
C ASP A 377 8.51 -1.38 36.64
N MET A 378 7.44 -2.13 36.42
CA MET A 378 6.33 -2.37 37.37
C MET A 378 6.35 -3.83 37.84
N PRO A 379 7.30 -4.23 38.70
CA PRO A 379 7.50 -5.63 39.10
C PRO A 379 6.34 -6.21 39.91
N ASP A 380 5.47 -5.36 40.46
CA ASP A 380 4.30 -5.68 41.26
C ASP A 380 2.98 -5.57 40.48
N CYS A 381 3.02 -5.38 39.14
CA CYS A 381 1.84 -5.28 38.29
C CYS A 381 1.91 -6.19 37.06
N THR A 382 0.85 -6.97 36.83
CA THR A 382 0.65 -7.78 35.61
C THR A 382 -0.34 -7.12 34.67
N LEU A 383 -0.12 -7.18 33.35
CA LEU A 383 -1.13 -6.85 32.35
C LEU A 383 -1.90 -8.13 31.99
N LEU A 384 -3.20 -8.15 32.24
CA LEU A 384 -4.11 -9.24 31.93
C LEU A 384 -5.01 -8.86 30.75
N ILE A 385 -4.83 -9.50 29.61
CA ILE A 385 -5.66 -9.30 28.42
C ILE A 385 -6.64 -10.47 28.31
N LYS A 386 -7.94 -10.18 28.22
CA LYS A 386 -9.00 -11.18 28.07
C LYS A 386 -9.31 -11.37 26.59
N ALA A 387 -9.33 -12.62 26.13
CA ALA A 387 -9.55 -12.95 24.73
C ALA A 387 -10.36 -14.24 24.55
N ASN A 388 -10.83 -14.48 23.33
CA ASN A 388 -11.62 -15.64 22.97
C ASN A 388 -11.55 -15.95 21.45
N PRO A 389 -11.98 -17.14 21.00
CA PRO A 389 -11.83 -17.59 19.61
C PRO A 389 -12.53 -16.78 18.51
N MET A 390 -13.53 -15.92 18.80
CA MET A 390 -14.12 -15.05 17.77
C MET A 390 -13.20 -13.88 17.38
N GLU A 391 -12.13 -13.63 18.12
CA GLU A 391 -11.15 -12.57 17.83
C GLU A 391 -10.02 -13.04 16.91
N HIS A 392 -10.10 -14.26 16.35
CA HIS A 392 -9.03 -14.88 15.56
C HIS A 392 -8.47 -13.97 14.44
N GLY A 393 -9.29 -13.13 13.82
CA GLY A 393 -8.88 -12.22 12.74
C GLY A 393 -8.23 -10.90 13.18
N SER A 394 -8.33 -10.54 14.46
CA SER A 394 -7.84 -9.26 15.00
C SER A 394 -6.88 -9.39 16.18
N ILE A 395 -6.83 -10.57 16.83
CA ILE A 395 -6.14 -10.76 18.11
C ILE A 395 -4.67 -10.33 18.08
N TYR A 396 -3.92 -10.70 17.03
CA TYR A 396 -2.51 -10.31 16.91
C TYR A 396 -2.37 -8.78 16.90
N ARG A 397 -3.05 -8.10 15.98
CA ARG A 397 -2.93 -6.65 15.81
C ARG A 397 -3.41 -5.88 17.04
N ASN A 398 -4.52 -6.31 17.65
CA ASN A 398 -5.06 -5.61 18.81
C ASN A 398 -4.20 -5.83 20.06
N VAL A 399 -3.74 -7.05 20.34
CA VAL A 399 -2.83 -7.29 21.48
C VAL A 399 -1.52 -6.55 21.29
N SER A 400 -0.95 -6.58 20.08
CA SER A 400 0.26 -5.80 19.77
C SER A 400 0.04 -4.30 19.99
N HIS A 401 -1.12 -3.75 19.62
CA HIS A 401 -1.50 -2.36 19.89
C HIS A 401 -1.58 -2.08 21.40
N ILE A 402 -2.38 -2.86 22.14
CA ILE A 402 -2.56 -2.72 23.59
C ILE A 402 -1.20 -2.71 24.30
N VAL A 403 -0.35 -3.69 24.00
CA VAL A 403 0.97 -3.81 24.64
C VAL A 403 1.88 -2.64 24.25
N ARG A 404 1.92 -2.23 22.98
CA ARG A 404 2.74 -1.08 22.54
C ARG A 404 2.31 0.23 23.21
N GLN A 405 1.01 0.45 23.39
CA GLN A 405 0.48 1.66 24.02
C GLN A 405 0.68 1.65 25.53
N LEU A 406 0.38 0.55 26.21
CA LEU A 406 0.48 0.46 27.67
C LEU A 406 1.93 0.34 28.17
N GLU A 407 2.83 -0.25 27.38
CA GLU A 407 4.26 -0.33 27.69
C GLU A 407 5.11 0.75 27.00
N LYS A 408 4.50 1.86 26.59
CA LYS A 408 5.23 2.92 25.88
C LYS A 408 6.43 3.44 26.69
N ASN A 409 6.30 3.63 28.00
CA ASN A 409 7.37 4.13 28.90
C ASN A 409 7.55 3.30 30.19
N SER A 410 6.89 2.15 30.26
CA SER A 410 6.89 1.26 31.42
C SER A 410 6.80 -0.19 30.98
N THR A 411 7.13 -1.12 31.85
CA THR A 411 7.13 -2.57 31.58
C THR A 411 6.40 -3.28 32.69
N PHE A 412 5.48 -4.17 32.34
CA PHE A 412 4.80 -5.02 33.32
C PHE A 412 5.72 -6.15 33.77
N ALA A 413 5.45 -6.69 34.97
CA ALA A 413 6.13 -7.89 35.44
C ALA A 413 5.87 -9.10 34.52
N GLU A 414 4.67 -9.17 33.97
CA GLU A 414 4.21 -10.21 33.04
C GLU A 414 3.06 -9.64 32.19
N VAL A 415 3.01 -10.00 30.90
CA VAL A 415 1.82 -9.87 30.06
C VAL A 415 1.16 -11.23 29.91
N LEU A 416 -0.06 -11.35 30.44
CA LEU A 416 -0.82 -12.59 30.51
C LEU A 416 -2.08 -12.50 29.64
N LEU A 417 -2.29 -13.49 28.77
CA LEU A 417 -3.52 -13.63 27.99
C LEU A 417 -4.44 -14.66 28.65
N SER A 418 -5.58 -14.22 29.16
CA SER A 418 -6.65 -15.11 29.67
C SER A 418 -7.62 -15.43 28.54
N VAL A 419 -7.82 -16.71 28.27
CA VAL A 419 -8.61 -17.19 27.13
C VAL A 419 -9.82 -17.96 27.64
N ASP A 420 -11.02 -17.57 27.18
CA ASP A 420 -12.21 -18.41 27.21
C ASP A 420 -12.24 -19.30 25.96
N PRO A 421 -11.93 -20.61 26.07
CA PRO A 421 -11.85 -21.49 24.90
C PRO A 421 -13.23 -21.93 24.39
N MET A 422 -14.33 -21.51 25.04
CA MET A 422 -15.68 -21.93 24.66
C MET A 422 -16.02 -21.49 23.23
N VAL A 423 -16.50 -22.44 22.42
CA VAL A 423 -16.94 -22.25 21.02
C VAL A 423 -18.46 -22.39 20.94
N GLY A 424 -19.15 -21.57 20.14
CA GLY A 424 -20.58 -21.74 19.86
C GLY A 424 -21.44 -20.49 20.09
N LYS A 425 -22.77 -20.67 20.23
CA LYS A 425 -23.71 -19.55 20.40
C LYS A 425 -23.57 -18.90 21.79
N LYS A 426 -23.17 -17.63 21.81
CA LYS A 426 -23.10 -16.77 23.00
C LYS A 426 -23.88 -15.46 22.76
N PRO A 427 -24.41 -14.79 23.80
CA PRO A 427 -25.24 -13.58 23.63
C PRO A 427 -24.53 -12.36 23.01
N ARG A 428 -23.19 -12.30 23.06
CA ARG A 428 -22.38 -11.13 22.66
C ARG A 428 -21.45 -11.39 21.46
N ARG A 429 -21.79 -12.35 20.60
CA ARG A 429 -20.97 -12.77 19.46
C ARG A 429 -21.07 -11.80 18.29
N TYR A 430 -19.94 -11.38 17.71
CA TYR A 430 -19.88 -10.52 16.51
C TYR A 430 -19.21 -11.19 15.29
N ALA A 431 -18.50 -12.30 15.48
CA ALA A 431 -17.85 -13.07 14.42
C ALA A 431 -17.96 -14.58 14.68
N ASP A 432 -17.63 -15.38 13.66
CA ASP A 432 -17.54 -16.83 13.85
C ASP A 432 -16.30 -17.21 14.67
N ASP A 433 -16.41 -18.30 15.44
CA ASP A 433 -15.28 -18.76 16.26
C ASP A 433 -14.34 -19.59 15.38
N ASP A 434 -13.04 -19.30 15.42
CA ASP A 434 -12.01 -20.14 14.80
C ASP A 434 -10.85 -20.35 15.77
N LEU A 435 -10.95 -21.43 16.55
CA LEU A 435 -9.98 -21.76 17.58
C LEU A 435 -8.59 -22.11 17.02
N LEU A 436 -8.51 -22.66 15.80
CA LEU A 436 -7.23 -23.04 15.19
C LEU A 436 -6.46 -21.79 14.76
N SER A 437 -7.13 -20.89 14.02
CA SER A 437 -6.55 -19.61 13.61
C SER A 437 -6.20 -18.76 14.84
N PHE A 438 -7.09 -18.68 15.83
CA PHE A 438 -6.84 -17.96 17.08
C PHE A 438 -5.58 -18.47 17.80
N ARG A 439 -5.44 -19.79 17.98
CA ARG A 439 -4.26 -20.38 18.63
C ARG A 439 -2.97 -20.16 17.83
N SER A 440 -3.04 -20.09 16.50
CA SER A 440 -1.89 -19.76 15.66
C SER A 440 -1.44 -18.32 15.91
N GLU A 441 -2.35 -17.35 15.89
CA GLU A 441 -2.05 -15.94 16.16
C GLU A 441 -1.54 -15.71 17.60
N VAL A 442 -2.09 -16.41 18.60
CA VAL A 442 -1.59 -16.35 19.98
C VAL A 442 -0.17 -16.89 20.11
N LYS A 443 0.17 -17.98 19.41
CA LYS A 443 1.54 -18.49 19.38
C LYS A 443 2.51 -17.49 18.75
N LYS A 444 2.09 -16.77 17.70
CA LYS A 444 2.88 -15.68 17.10
C LYS A 444 3.12 -14.56 18.13
N LEU A 445 2.08 -14.07 18.81
CA LEU A 445 2.19 -13.07 19.87
C LEU A 445 3.18 -13.47 20.98
N GLN A 446 3.17 -14.75 21.40
CA GLN A 446 4.13 -15.27 22.37
C GLN A 446 5.57 -15.29 21.81
N SER A 447 5.73 -15.73 20.56
CA SER A 447 7.03 -15.84 19.89
C SER A 447 7.68 -14.46 19.70
N ASP A 448 6.87 -13.47 19.32
CA ASP A 448 7.25 -12.08 19.12
C ASP A 448 7.44 -11.29 20.43
N GLY A 449 7.10 -11.88 21.58
CA GLY A 449 7.29 -11.29 22.90
C GLY A 449 6.26 -10.22 23.28
N PHE A 450 5.07 -10.25 22.67
CA PHE A 450 3.93 -9.45 23.11
C PHE A 450 3.21 -10.07 24.31
N ILE A 451 3.20 -11.40 24.42
CA ILE A 451 2.63 -12.14 25.56
C ILE A 451 3.70 -13.02 26.18
N ASP A 452 3.75 -13.08 27.51
CA ASP A 452 4.66 -13.97 28.25
C ASP A 452 3.98 -15.32 28.55
N ARG A 453 2.68 -15.33 28.91
CA ARG A 453 1.94 -16.55 29.23
C ARG A 453 0.47 -16.51 28.79
N VAL A 454 -0.07 -17.68 28.44
CA VAL A 454 -1.49 -17.89 28.13
C VAL A 454 -2.12 -18.75 29.23
N VAL A 455 -3.31 -18.35 29.69
CA VAL A 455 -4.12 -19.09 30.66
C VAL A 455 -5.47 -19.39 30.04
N GLU A 456 -5.66 -20.62 29.57
CA GLU A 456 -6.97 -21.12 29.15
C GLU A 456 -7.76 -21.59 30.39
N SER A 457 -9.03 -21.22 30.49
CA SER A 457 -9.87 -21.60 31.63
C SER A 457 -10.17 -23.12 31.64
N ASP A 458 -9.88 -23.80 32.75
CA ASP A 458 -10.09 -25.25 32.94
C ASP A 458 -11.38 -25.54 33.71
N GLU A 459 -12.37 -26.07 33.00
CA GLU A 459 -13.70 -26.41 33.53
C GLU A 459 -13.69 -27.29 34.79
N SER A 460 -12.64 -28.10 35.00
CA SER A 460 -12.50 -28.92 36.21
C SER A 460 -12.36 -28.11 37.50
N ASN A 461 -11.80 -26.89 37.41
CA ASN A 461 -11.57 -26.00 38.53
C ASN A 461 -12.69 -24.97 38.75
N LYS A 462 -13.68 -24.90 37.84
CA LYS A 462 -14.74 -23.87 37.85
C LYS A 462 -15.49 -23.78 39.16
N LYS A 463 -15.94 -24.92 39.67
CA LYS A 463 -16.68 -24.98 40.94
C LYS A 463 -15.84 -24.43 42.10
N SER A 464 -14.55 -24.79 42.15
CA SER A 464 -13.63 -24.33 43.20
C SER A 464 -13.41 -22.82 43.14
N ILE A 465 -13.13 -22.28 41.95
CA ILE A 465 -12.95 -20.84 41.76
C ILE A 465 -14.24 -20.09 42.10
N PHE A 466 -15.40 -20.52 41.61
CA PHE A 466 -16.66 -19.87 41.93
C PHE A 466 -16.98 -19.88 43.43
N SER A 467 -16.78 -21.00 44.12
CA SER A 467 -16.95 -21.09 45.58
C SER A 467 -16.00 -20.19 46.38
N LYS A 468 -14.86 -19.81 45.81
CA LYS A 468 -13.93 -18.85 46.43
C LYS A 468 -14.41 -17.40 46.27
N TYR A 469 -14.94 -17.06 45.10
CA TYR A 469 -15.28 -15.68 44.75
C TYR A 469 -16.71 -15.29 45.10
N PHE A 470 -17.66 -16.21 45.15
CA PHE A 470 -19.09 -15.92 45.34
C PHE A 470 -19.72 -16.77 46.45
N ASP A 471 -20.77 -16.23 47.08
CA ASP A 471 -21.53 -16.89 48.14
C ASP A 471 -22.52 -17.94 47.63
N ALA A 472 -22.89 -17.87 46.34
CA ALA A 472 -23.60 -18.89 45.59
C ALA A 472 -22.72 -19.45 44.46
N VAL A 473 -23.01 -20.66 43.98
CA VAL A 473 -22.20 -21.33 42.95
C VAL A 473 -23.03 -21.60 41.71
N ALA A 474 -22.75 -20.87 40.63
CA ALA A 474 -23.29 -21.12 39.29
C ALA A 474 -22.60 -22.32 38.60
N THR A 475 -23.23 -22.91 37.58
CA THR A 475 -22.56 -23.92 36.72
C THR A 475 -22.18 -23.38 35.36
N GLU A 476 -22.69 -22.23 34.95
CA GLU A 476 -22.39 -21.60 33.67
C GLU A 476 -21.21 -20.63 33.80
N SER A 477 -20.36 -20.57 32.76
CA SER A 477 -19.11 -19.76 32.77
C SER A 477 -19.34 -18.26 32.53
N HIS A 478 -20.58 -17.88 32.20
CA HIS A 478 -21.02 -16.52 31.85
C HIS A 478 -22.18 -16.08 32.74
N SER A 479 -22.27 -14.77 32.99
CA SER A 479 -23.43 -14.13 33.64
C SER A 479 -24.66 -14.13 32.73
N LEU A 480 -25.82 -13.80 33.31
CA LEU A 480 -27.10 -13.69 32.60
C LEU A 480 -27.04 -12.73 31.40
N ASN A 481 -26.28 -11.64 31.50
CA ASN A 481 -26.09 -10.66 30.41
C ASN A 481 -24.99 -11.06 29.39
N GLY A 482 -24.46 -12.29 29.51
CA GLY A 482 -23.49 -12.87 28.60
C GLY A 482 -22.03 -12.45 28.81
N GLN A 483 -21.70 -11.71 29.87
CA GLN A 483 -20.29 -11.43 30.20
C GLN A 483 -19.59 -12.66 30.78
N GLN A 484 -18.37 -12.91 30.31
CA GLN A 484 -17.48 -13.94 30.84
C GLN A 484 -17.14 -13.63 32.30
N ILE A 485 -17.26 -14.66 33.15
CA ILE A 485 -16.82 -14.60 34.55
C ILE A 485 -15.67 -15.58 34.74
N PHE A 486 -15.84 -16.82 34.30
CA PHE A 486 -14.94 -17.90 34.67
C PHE A 486 -13.51 -17.71 34.14
N ALA A 487 -13.36 -17.33 32.87
CA ALA A 487 -12.04 -17.07 32.28
C ALA A 487 -11.32 -15.91 32.97
N THR A 488 -12.02 -14.81 33.26
CA THR A 488 -11.46 -13.66 33.98
C THR A 488 -10.97 -14.04 35.38
N LEU A 489 -11.78 -14.76 36.15
CA LEU A 489 -11.37 -15.21 37.49
C LEU A 489 -10.23 -16.22 37.45
N SER A 490 -10.22 -17.12 36.45
CA SER A 490 -9.07 -18.01 36.20
C SER A 490 -7.80 -17.23 35.90
N GLY A 491 -7.94 -16.10 35.18
CA GLY A 491 -6.86 -15.13 34.98
C GLY A 491 -6.36 -14.54 36.29
N PHE A 492 -7.25 -14.04 37.15
CA PHE A 492 -6.89 -13.48 38.47
C PHE A 492 -6.19 -14.50 39.38
N GLU A 493 -6.63 -15.75 39.40
CA GLU A 493 -5.95 -16.82 40.15
C GLU A 493 -4.55 -17.14 39.62
N ALA A 494 -4.30 -16.89 38.32
CA ALA A 494 -3.01 -17.13 37.70
C ALA A 494 -2.02 -15.97 37.83
N VAL A 495 -2.49 -14.78 38.20
CA VAL A 495 -1.66 -13.59 38.46
C VAL A 495 -0.87 -13.78 39.75
N LYS A 496 0.43 -13.46 39.69
CA LYS A 496 1.37 -13.61 40.83
C LYS A 496 1.69 -12.29 41.52
N THR A 497 1.40 -11.19 40.86
CA THR A 497 1.65 -9.83 41.32
C THR A 497 0.49 -9.34 42.19
N LYS A 498 0.76 -8.29 42.98
CA LYS A 498 -0.27 -7.67 43.82
C LYS A 498 -1.31 -6.94 42.97
N TYR A 499 -0.84 -6.21 41.96
CA TYR A 499 -1.69 -5.40 41.09
C TYR A 499 -1.89 -6.07 39.72
N VAL A 500 -3.06 -5.88 39.14
CA VAL A 500 -3.33 -6.31 37.75
C VAL A 500 -4.04 -5.19 36.99
N LEU A 501 -3.53 -4.81 35.82
CA LEU A 501 -4.30 -4.06 34.83
C LEU A 501 -5.01 -5.06 33.95
N GLN A 502 -6.34 -5.13 34.02
CA GLN A 502 -7.14 -6.01 33.18
C GLN A 502 -7.84 -5.24 32.05
N THR A 503 -7.85 -5.82 30.84
CA THR A 503 -8.47 -5.23 29.65
C THR A 503 -9.03 -6.32 28.73
N ASP A 504 -10.07 -5.99 27.95
CA ASP A 504 -10.49 -6.83 26.82
C ASP A 504 -9.54 -6.64 25.62
N SER A 505 -9.41 -7.67 24.78
CA SER A 505 -8.46 -7.66 23.64
C SER A 505 -8.91 -6.78 22.47
N ASP A 506 -10.13 -6.25 22.50
CA ASP A 506 -10.69 -5.38 21.47
C ASP A 506 -10.66 -3.88 21.85
N ILE A 507 -10.14 -3.54 23.04
CA ILE A 507 -9.98 -2.17 23.49
C ILE A 507 -8.80 -1.51 22.75
N LEU A 508 -9.03 -0.28 22.29
CA LEU A 508 -7.99 0.56 21.72
C LEU A 508 -7.49 1.54 22.77
N TYR A 509 -6.19 1.83 22.75
CA TYR A 509 -5.54 2.75 23.67
C TYR A 509 -4.87 3.89 22.94
N PHE A 510 -4.91 5.06 23.56
CA PHE A 510 -4.05 6.17 23.24
C PHE A 510 -3.10 6.41 24.40
N ASN A 511 -1.82 6.53 24.11
CA ASN A 511 -0.81 6.94 25.08
C ASN A 511 0.14 7.93 24.40
N GLU A 512 0.10 9.20 24.80
CA GLU A 512 1.01 10.23 24.28
C GLU A 512 2.46 9.97 24.75
N GLY A 513 2.62 9.34 25.92
CA GLY A 513 3.90 9.09 26.59
C GLY A 513 4.11 9.95 27.84
N ARG A 514 3.22 10.90 28.12
CA ARG A 514 3.10 11.63 29.39
C ARG A 514 1.85 11.07 30.11
N GLY A 515 1.89 10.76 31.40
CA GLY A 515 0.78 10.03 32.04
C GLY A 515 0.91 8.52 31.79
N SER A 516 2.03 7.91 32.19
CA SER A 516 2.26 6.48 31.93
C SER A 516 1.37 5.57 32.80
N VAL A 517 1.18 4.31 32.40
CA VAL A 517 0.48 3.33 33.25
C VAL A 517 1.17 3.17 34.60
N PHE A 518 2.48 3.41 34.66
CA PHE A 518 3.21 3.51 35.92
C PHE A 518 2.67 4.61 36.83
N GLU A 519 2.39 5.81 36.30
CA GLU A 519 1.82 6.92 37.10
C GLU A 519 0.40 6.58 37.57
N ALA A 520 -0.41 5.97 36.71
CA ALA A 520 -1.72 5.43 37.11
C ALA A 520 -1.63 4.41 38.25
N LEU A 521 -0.60 3.55 38.26
CA LEU A 521 -0.36 2.60 39.34
C LEU A 521 0.10 3.30 40.63
N GLU A 522 0.94 4.32 40.53
CA GLU A 522 1.35 5.11 41.70
C GLU A 522 0.17 5.89 42.30
N ASP A 523 -0.69 6.50 41.48
CA ASP A 523 -1.93 7.16 41.94
C ASP A 523 -2.84 6.17 42.70
N MET A 524 -2.96 4.93 42.20
CA MET A 524 -3.70 3.87 42.88
C MET A 524 -3.10 3.51 44.25
N LYS A 525 -1.76 3.46 44.34
CA LYS A 525 -1.03 3.18 45.59
C LYS A 525 -1.20 4.32 46.59
N GLU A 526 -1.05 5.56 46.13
CA GLU A 526 -1.16 6.77 46.97
C GLU A 526 -2.57 6.94 47.54
N THR A 527 -3.59 6.69 46.72
CA THR A 527 -5.00 6.74 47.15
C THR A 527 -5.42 5.53 47.98
N ASN A 528 -4.59 4.49 48.06
CA ASN A 528 -4.91 3.21 48.67
C ASN A 528 -6.26 2.65 48.15
N ALA A 529 -6.52 2.79 46.85
CA ALA A 529 -7.74 2.30 46.21
C ALA A 529 -7.71 0.77 46.00
N LEU A 530 -8.89 0.17 45.80
CA LEU A 530 -9.05 -1.22 45.37
C LEU A 530 -9.09 -1.31 43.84
N THR A 531 -9.73 -0.34 43.19
CA THR A 531 -9.84 -0.24 41.73
C THR A 531 -9.37 1.12 41.24
N LEU A 532 -8.66 1.17 40.11
CA LEU A 532 -8.44 2.41 39.36
C LEU A 532 -8.81 2.22 37.88
N SER A 533 -9.71 3.04 37.37
CA SER A 533 -10.09 3.09 35.95
C SER A 533 -9.16 4.00 35.18
N LEU A 534 -8.65 3.51 34.04
CA LEU A 534 -8.06 4.41 33.05
C LEU A 534 -9.12 5.36 32.49
N SER A 535 -8.68 6.47 31.90
CA SER A 535 -9.57 7.53 31.43
C SER A 535 -10.24 7.19 30.09
N ILE A 536 -11.29 7.93 29.75
CA ILE A 536 -11.75 8.10 28.37
C ILE A 536 -11.09 9.35 27.79
N CYS A 537 -11.23 9.58 26.49
CA CYS A 537 -10.66 10.77 25.88
C CYS A 537 -11.34 12.03 26.44
N HIS A 538 -10.60 12.87 27.16
CA HIS A 538 -11.04 14.21 27.55
C HIS A 538 -10.25 15.29 26.79
N SER A 539 -10.82 16.50 26.71
CA SER A 539 -10.16 17.63 26.05
C SER A 539 -8.95 18.17 26.82
N GLU A 540 -8.89 17.92 28.13
CA GLU A 540 -7.87 18.43 29.04
C GLU A 540 -7.49 17.38 30.10
N GLU A 541 -6.34 17.59 30.75
CA GLU A 541 -5.90 16.77 31.88
C GLU A 541 -6.52 17.28 33.19
N GLY A 542 -6.90 16.38 34.09
CA GLY A 542 -7.56 16.72 35.36
C GLY A 542 -7.18 15.77 36.50
N PRO A 543 -7.52 16.12 37.75
CA PRO A 543 -7.22 15.27 38.89
C PRO A 543 -8.06 13.99 38.83
N ALA A 544 -7.51 12.90 39.37
CA ALA A 544 -8.26 11.67 39.57
C ALA A 544 -9.43 11.90 40.54
N VAL A 545 -10.56 11.24 40.28
CA VAL A 545 -11.79 11.37 41.09
C VAL A 545 -12.22 10.03 41.67
N PHE A 546 -12.89 10.06 42.81
CA PHE A 546 -13.53 8.89 43.39
C PHE A 546 -14.87 8.59 42.70
N GLY A 547 -15.23 7.32 42.55
CA GLY A 547 -16.37 6.94 41.70
C GLY A 547 -17.19 5.73 42.13
N GLY A 548 -16.80 5.04 43.21
CA GLY A 548 -17.53 3.90 43.79
C GLY A 548 -17.92 2.79 42.80
N ARG A 549 -17.20 2.63 41.68
CA ARG A 549 -17.60 1.72 40.59
C ARG A 549 -16.42 1.21 39.78
N THR A 550 -16.40 -0.09 39.55
CA THR A 550 -15.39 -0.77 38.74
C THR A 550 -15.67 -0.62 37.23
N GLU A 551 -14.67 -0.18 36.46
CA GLU A 551 -14.70 -0.13 34.99
C GLU A 551 -14.12 -1.42 34.38
N VAL A 552 -14.97 -2.37 34.02
CA VAL A 552 -14.51 -3.70 33.58
C VAL A 552 -13.73 -3.72 32.27
N ARG A 553 -13.82 -2.67 31.44
CA ARG A 553 -13.15 -2.62 30.15
C ARG A 553 -11.66 -2.36 30.27
N SER A 554 -11.26 -1.52 31.23
CA SER A 554 -9.86 -1.15 31.50
C SER A 554 -9.70 -0.69 32.94
N CYS A 555 -9.12 -1.54 33.80
CA CYS A 555 -9.00 -1.24 35.22
C CYS A 555 -7.80 -1.91 35.87
N LEU A 556 -7.08 -1.13 36.68
CA LEU A 556 -6.11 -1.60 37.66
C LEU A 556 -6.84 -2.10 38.91
N LEU A 557 -6.40 -3.23 39.46
CA LEU A 557 -7.00 -3.90 40.62
C LEU A 557 -5.92 -4.32 41.62
N ASP A 558 -6.18 -4.09 42.90
CA ASP A 558 -5.41 -4.69 44.00
C ASP A 558 -6.03 -6.05 44.35
N LEU A 559 -5.34 -7.13 43.96
CA LEU A 559 -5.84 -8.49 44.15
C LEU A 559 -5.79 -8.95 45.61
N GLU A 560 -5.01 -8.30 46.48
CA GLU A 560 -5.01 -8.60 47.91
C GLU A 560 -6.27 -8.02 48.56
N LYS A 561 -6.59 -6.75 48.30
CA LYS A 561 -7.84 -6.14 48.78
C LYS A 561 -9.09 -6.80 48.21
N LEU A 562 -9.07 -7.23 46.95
CA LEU A 562 -10.17 -8.00 46.38
C LEU A 562 -10.43 -9.26 47.21
N LYS A 563 -9.37 -10.00 47.61
CA LYS A 563 -9.49 -11.21 48.44
C LYS A 563 -10.11 -10.93 49.81
N GLU A 564 -9.82 -9.78 50.42
CA GLU A 564 -10.42 -9.35 51.69
C GLU A 564 -11.93 -9.11 51.58
N LYS A 565 -12.43 -8.76 50.39
CA LYS A 565 -13.87 -8.56 50.13
C LYS A 565 -14.62 -9.85 49.79
N LEU A 566 -13.93 -10.95 49.49
CA LEU A 566 -14.56 -12.23 49.12
C LEU A 566 -15.18 -12.94 50.35
N PRO A 567 -16.25 -13.74 50.16
CA PRO A 567 -16.98 -13.96 48.91
C PRO A 567 -17.92 -12.79 48.57
N LEU A 568 -18.10 -12.50 47.29
CA LEU A 568 -19.02 -11.47 46.78
C LEU A 568 -20.46 -12.02 46.71
N HIS A 569 -21.44 -11.15 46.90
CA HIS A 569 -22.85 -11.54 46.75
C HIS A 569 -23.22 -11.62 45.27
N ASN A 570 -23.81 -12.74 44.83
CA ASN A 570 -24.36 -12.85 43.47
C ASN A 570 -25.42 -13.94 43.36
N ALA A 571 -26.67 -13.56 43.12
CA ALA A 571 -27.75 -14.52 42.94
C ALA A 571 -27.52 -15.41 41.70
N VAL A 572 -27.98 -16.66 41.77
CA VAL A 572 -27.93 -17.63 40.67
C VAL A 572 -29.34 -17.90 40.14
N VAL A 573 -29.56 -17.65 38.84
CA VAL A 573 -30.80 -17.92 38.11
C VAL A 573 -30.46 -18.73 36.87
N ASP A 574 -31.19 -19.81 36.62
CA ASP A 574 -30.94 -20.74 35.49
C ASP A 574 -29.47 -21.19 35.40
N ASN A 575 -28.89 -21.50 36.56
CA ASN A 575 -27.48 -21.87 36.74
C ASN A 575 -26.45 -20.80 36.30
N ARG A 576 -26.87 -19.55 36.10
CA ARG A 576 -26.02 -18.39 35.79
C ARG A 576 -26.04 -17.38 36.92
N TYR A 577 -24.93 -16.72 37.14
CA TYR A 577 -24.92 -15.51 37.97
C TYR A 577 -25.74 -14.40 37.33
N VAL A 578 -26.54 -13.69 38.14
CA VAL A 578 -27.32 -12.54 37.70
C VAL A 578 -26.39 -11.40 37.28
N LEU A 579 -25.38 -11.11 38.11
CA LEU A 579 -24.43 -10.04 37.89
C LEU A 579 -23.10 -10.55 37.31
N PRO A 580 -22.39 -9.77 36.48
CA PRO A 580 -20.98 -10.01 36.20
C PRO A 580 -20.12 -9.71 37.44
N TRP A 581 -18.90 -10.28 37.52
CA TRP A 581 -18.05 -10.24 38.71
C TRP A 581 -17.82 -8.83 39.27
N HIS A 582 -17.57 -7.84 38.40
CA HIS A 582 -17.28 -6.47 38.79
C HIS A 582 -18.50 -5.75 39.38
N ARG A 583 -19.72 -6.12 38.98
CA ARG A 583 -20.94 -5.53 39.55
C ARG A 583 -21.27 -6.11 40.93
N SER A 584 -20.91 -7.37 41.17
CA SER A 584 -20.94 -7.93 42.53
C SER A 584 -19.89 -7.29 43.45
N LEU A 585 -18.77 -6.85 42.89
CA LEU A 585 -17.76 -6.08 43.64
C LEU A 585 -18.25 -4.67 43.95
N ASP A 586 -18.94 -4.01 43.00
CA ASP A 586 -19.52 -2.68 43.19
C ASP A 586 -20.44 -2.58 44.43
N GLU A 587 -21.08 -3.69 44.83
CA GLU A 587 -21.92 -3.75 46.04
C GLU A 587 -21.11 -3.74 47.37
N LYS A 588 -19.78 -3.91 47.31
CA LYS A 588 -18.89 -4.00 48.49
C LYS A 588 -17.77 -2.96 48.54
N ILE A 589 -17.66 -2.10 47.53
CA ILE A 589 -16.66 -1.04 47.48
C ILE A 589 -17.25 0.29 47.96
N ASP A 590 -16.47 1.01 48.76
CA ASP A 590 -16.77 2.39 49.12
C ASP A 590 -16.32 3.35 48.00
N GLU A 591 -16.86 4.59 47.99
CA GLU A 591 -16.53 5.59 46.97
C GLU A 591 -15.01 5.85 46.89
N SER A 592 -14.34 5.90 48.05
CA SER A 592 -12.89 6.08 48.17
C SER A 592 -12.04 4.89 47.73
N GLU A 593 -12.64 3.70 47.56
CA GLU A 593 -11.93 2.50 47.10
C GLU A 593 -11.89 2.38 45.58
N SER A 594 -12.50 3.33 44.86
CA SER A 594 -12.55 3.33 43.40
C SER A 594 -12.17 4.70 42.83
N VAL A 595 -11.08 4.72 42.09
CA VAL A 595 -10.50 5.92 41.48
C VAL A 595 -10.71 5.89 39.97
N ARG A 596 -10.93 7.06 39.36
CA ARG A 596 -11.06 7.25 37.92
C ARG A 596 -10.13 8.37 37.47
N LEU A 597 -9.28 8.07 36.49
CA LEU A 597 -8.42 9.09 35.89
C LEU A 597 -9.21 10.00 34.97
N PHE A 598 -8.78 11.26 34.90
CA PHE A 598 -9.27 12.26 33.96
C PHE A 598 -8.09 12.71 33.10
N SER A 599 -7.95 12.10 31.91
CA SER A 599 -6.75 12.26 31.09
C SER A 599 -7.08 12.48 29.62
N SER A 600 -6.31 13.36 29.01
CA SER A 600 -6.21 13.59 27.57
C SER A 600 -5.03 12.82 26.95
N SER A 601 -4.09 12.33 27.75
CA SER A 601 -2.83 11.73 27.29
C SER A 601 -2.73 10.20 27.48
N LEU A 602 -3.53 9.61 28.37
CA LEU A 602 -3.69 8.15 28.52
C LEU A 602 -5.17 7.79 28.68
N PHE A 603 -5.75 7.17 27.65
CA PHE A 603 -7.14 6.76 27.69
C PHE A 603 -7.42 5.54 26.80
N PHE A 604 -8.60 4.96 26.99
CA PHE A 604 -9.09 3.87 26.15
C PHE A 604 -10.31 4.29 25.32
N VAL A 605 -10.52 3.57 24.21
CA VAL A 605 -11.69 3.68 23.34
C VAL A 605 -12.25 2.27 23.14
N HIS A 606 -13.56 2.11 23.31
CA HIS A 606 -14.24 0.83 23.21
C HIS A 606 -15.01 0.68 21.88
N PRO A 607 -14.60 -0.23 20.99
CA PRO A 607 -15.37 -0.55 19.78
C PRO A 607 -16.55 -1.47 20.14
N GLU A 608 -17.78 -0.99 20.00
CA GLU A 608 -18.95 -1.84 20.22
C GLU A 608 -19.16 -2.84 19.07
N ASN A 609 -19.94 -3.89 19.34
CA ASN A 609 -20.17 -4.97 18.37
C ASN A 609 -20.82 -4.49 17.06
N GLU A 610 -21.65 -3.45 17.09
CA GLU A 610 -22.22 -2.86 15.87
C GLU A 610 -21.16 -2.10 15.07
N SER A 611 -20.31 -1.32 15.73
CA SER A 611 -19.23 -0.58 15.09
C SER A 611 -18.20 -1.52 14.43
N LYS A 612 -17.98 -2.72 14.99
CA LYS A 612 -17.14 -3.77 14.38
C LYS A 612 -17.67 -4.30 13.05
N LYS A 613 -18.96 -4.13 12.74
CA LYS A 613 -19.55 -4.50 11.44
C LYS A 613 -19.20 -3.52 10.33
N ILE A 614 -18.78 -2.29 10.68
CA ILE A 614 -18.34 -1.29 9.72
C ILE A 614 -16.95 -1.70 9.19
N PRO A 615 -16.80 -2.00 7.88
CA PRO A 615 -15.56 -2.52 7.35
C PRO A 615 -14.36 -1.61 7.63
N ASN A 616 -13.35 -2.19 8.29
CA ASN A 616 -12.07 -1.57 8.65
C ASN A 616 -12.17 -0.35 9.58
N LEU A 617 -13.32 -0.04 10.21
CA LEU A 617 -13.39 1.12 11.13
C LEU A 617 -12.37 1.01 12.29
N VAL A 618 -12.27 -0.17 12.90
CA VAL A 618 -11.35 -0.43 14.01
C VAL A 618 -9.88 -0.28 13.58
N SER A 619 -9.51 -0.71 12.37
CA SER A 619 -8.13 -0.59 11.89
C SER A 619 -7.73 0.86 11.64
N TYR A 620 -8.65 1.69 11.15
CA TYR A 620 -8.42 3.13 10.96
C TYR A 620 -8.30 3.86 12.29
N ALA A 621 -9.17 3.55 13.25
CA ALA A 621 -9.09 4.12 14.59
C ALA A 621 -7.78 3.73 15.28
N ARG A 622 -7.40 2.45 15.24
CA ARG A 622 -6.15 1.94 15.81
C ARG A 622 -4.92 2.67 15.22
N GLU A 623 -4.85 2.80 13.90
CA GLU A 623 -3.73 3.51 13.24
C GLU A 623 -3.70 5.00 13.61
N SER A 624 -4.85 5.66 13.65
CA SER A 624 -4.95 7.06 14.06
C SER A 624 -4.47 7.28 15.49
N LEU A 625 -4.86 6.42 16.43
CA LEU A 625 -4.42 6.50 17.82
C LEU A 625 -2.92 6.24 17.94
N GLU A 626 -2.37 5.29 17.18
CA GLU A 626 -0.93 5.03 17.13
C GLU A 626 -0.13 6.21 16.56
N ASP A 627 -0.69 6.92 15.58
CA ASP A 627 -0.14 8.15 15.00
C ASP A 627 -0.24 9.38 15.92
N GLY A 628 -0.90 9.25 17.08
CA GLY A 628 -1.09 10.37 17.99
C GLY A 628 -2.28 11.26 17.64
N ARG A 629 -3.26 10.77 16.86
CA ARG A 629 -4.41 11.56 16.37
C ARG A 629 -5.73 11.00 16.88
N VAL A 630 -6.57 11.91 17.34
CA VAL A 630 -7.90 11.62 17.90
C VAL A 630 -8.89 12.62 17.29
N PRO A 631 -10.00 12.17 16.69
CA PRO A 631 -11.00 13.10 16.16
C PRO A 631 -11.75 13.79 17.31
N SER A 632 -12.15 15.06 17.09
CA SER A 632 -12.92 15.83 18.07
C SER A 632 -14.21 15.12 18.51
N GLU A 633 -14.81 14.35 17.60
CA GLU A 633 -16.03 13.59 17.83
C GLU A 633 -15.82 12.37 18.75
N GLN A 634 -14.57 12.01 19.09
CA GLN A 634 -14.27 10.95 20.07
C GLN A 634 -14.18 11.49 21.51
N VAL A 635 -14.03 12.81 21.70
CA VAL A 635 -13.92 13.44 23.03
C VAL A 635 -15.19 13.17 23.85
N ASP A 636 -14.99 12.82 25.11
CA ASP A 636 -15.99 12.44 26.11
C ASP A 636 -16.85 11.21 25.74
N LEU A 637 -16.47 10.48 24.68
CA LEU A 637 -17.10 9.21 24.33
C LEU A 637 -16.28 8.02 24.84
N VAL A 638 -16.96 7.10 25.53
CA VAL A 638 -16.42 5.78 25.86
C VAL A 638 -16.30 4.92 24.59
N ASN A 639 -17.34 4.98 23.75
CA ASN A 639 -17.47 4.14 22.58
C ASN A 639 -16.80 4.80 21.35
N LEU A 640 -16.37 3.95 20.42
CA LEU A 640 -15.72 4.37 19.19
C LEU A 640 -16.65 5.21 18.31
N CYS A 641 -16.19 6.39 17.87
CA CYS A 641 -16.90 7.20 16.88
C CYS A 641 -17.01 6.45 15.54
N GLU A 642 -18.25 6.24 15.07
CA GLU A 642 -18.54 5.39 13.90
C GLU A 642 -18.24 6.05 12.55
N ASN A 643 -17.98 7.36 12.54
CA ASN A 643 -17.64 8.07 11.31
C ASN A 643 -16.20 7.75 10.88
N LYS A 644 -16.03 6.69 10.11
CA LYS A 644 -14.73 6.20 9.60
C LYS A 644 -13.89 7.30 8.94
N ALA A 645 -14.52 8.23 8.22
CA ALA A 645 -13.81 9.32 7.53
C ALA A 645 -13.07 10.25 8.49
N ARG A 646 -13.54 10.43 9.73
CA ARG A 646 -12.91 11.28 10.75
C ARG A 646 -11.59 10.72 11.28
N TRP A 647 -11.36 9.43 11.12
CA TRP A 647 -10.13 8.76 11.54
C TRP A 647 -9.02 8.83 10.47
N ALA A 648 -9.35 9.17 9.23
CA ALA A 648 -8.39 9.28 8.14
C ALA A 648 -7.67 10.63 8.13
N ASN A 649 -6.41 10.63 7.66
CA ASN A 649 -5.69 11.85 7.37
C ASN A 649 -6.21 12.49 6.08
N LEU A 650 -6.44 13.79 6.12
CA LEU A 650 -6.78 14.59 4.94
C LEU A 650 -5.49 14.99 4.19
N CYS A 651 -5.59 15.11 2.88
CA CYS A 651 -4.49 15.49 2.00
C CYS A 651 -4.93 16.62 1.06
N ASP A 652 -4.28 17.78 1.20
CA ASP A 652 -4.52 18.97 0.37
C ASP A 652 -3.38 19.24 -0.63
N ASN A 653 -2.42 18.30 -0.76
CA ASN A 653 -1.22 18.49 -1.58
C ASN A 653 -1.56 18.57 -3.10
N GLY A 654 -0.86 19.44 -3.84
CA GLY A 654 -1.06 19.61 -5.29
C GLY A 654 -0.76 18.37 -6.14
N MET A 655 0.02 17.40 -5.64
CA MET A 655 0.22 16.09 -6.24
C MET A 655 0.08 14.98 -5.20
N VAL A 656 -0.74 13.98 -5.51
CA VAL A 656 -1.01 12.84 -4.62
C VAL A 656 -0.74 11.53 -5.35
N LEU A 657 0.21 10.75 -4.85
CA LEU A 657 0.50 9.40 -5.36
C LEU A 657 -0.41 8.42 -4.64
N PHE A 658 -1.41 7.88 -5.34
CA PHE A 658 -2.24 6.81 -4.81
C PHE A 658 -1.60 5.46 -5.13
N VAL A 659 -0.99 4.87 -4.10
CA VAL A 659 -0.33 3.57 -4.14
C VAL A 659 -1.24 2.54 -3.51
N ARG A 660 -1.47 1.41 -4.19
CA ARG A 660 -2.31 0.33 -3.66
C ARG A 660 -1.78 -1.04 -4.02
N GLY A 661 -2.09 -2.02 -3.18
CA GLY A 661 -1.98 -3.42 -3.57
C GLY A 661 -2.16 -4.37 -2.40
N ARG A 662 -1.88 -5.65 -2.68
CA ARG A 662 -2.10 -6.75 -1.76
C ARG A 662 -1.04 -7.82 -2.00
N ASN A 663 -0.42 -8.34 -0.93
CA ASN A 663 0.50 -9.47 -0.98
C ASN A 663 1.67 -9.31 -1.97
N THR A 664 2.16 -8.08 -2.13
CA THR A 664 3.31 -7.78 -2.99
C THR A 664 4.60 -8.15 -2.27
N SER A 665 5.50 -8.86 -2.95
CA SER A 665 6.75 -9.31 -2.34
C SER A 665 7.64 -8.14 -1.92
N PRO A 666 8.46 -8.29 -0.86
CA PRO A 666 9.40 -7.27 -0.41
C PRO A 666 10.31 -6.73 -1.53
N THR A 667 10.78 -7.57 -2.45
CA THR A 667 11.61 -7.15 -3.60
C THR A 667 10.90 -6.13 -4.50
N LYS A 668 9.63 -6.35 -4.81
CA LYS A 668 8.85 -5.42 -5.64
C LYS A 668 8.50 -4.14 -4.89
N LEU A 669 8.16 -4.26 -3.60
CA LEU A 669 7.94 -3.11 -2.74
C LEU A 669 9.21 -2.26 -2.59
N HIS A 670 10.38 -2.88 -2.42
CA HIS A 670 11.66 -2.18 -2.34
C HIS A 670 11.89 -1.35 -3.60
N ARG A 671 11.72 -1.96 -4.78
CA ARG A 671 11.79 -1.28 -6.07
C ARG A 671 10.82 -0.08 -6.17
N LEU A 672 9.58 -0.25 -5.71
CA LEU A 672 8.59 0.83 -5.65
C LEU A 672 9.10 2.00 -4.80
N PHE A 673 9.44 1.75 -3.53
CA PHE A 673 9.88 2.80 -2.59
C PHE A 673 11.17 3.48 -3.08
N VAL A 674 12.16 2.73 -3.55
CA VAL A 674 13.39 3.30 -4.13
C VAL A 674 13.07 4.20 -5.33
N SER A 675 12.18 3.78 -6.24
CA SER A 675 11.82 4.58 -7.41
C SER A 675 11.14 5.91 -7.06
N ILE A 676 10.28 5.91 -6.04
CA ILE A 676 9.59 7.11 -5.56
C ILE A 676 10.57 8.03 -4.85
N LYS A 677 11.46 7.48 -4.02
CA LYS A 677 12.51 8.23 -3.33
C LYS A 677 13.54 8.83 -4.30
N ALA A 678 13.75 8.21 -5.47
CA ALA A 678 14.65 8.72 -6.50
C ALA A 678 14.09 9.91 -7.30
N GLN A 679 12.79 10.23 -7.19
CA GLN A 679 12.18 11.29 -8.01
C GLN A 679 12.78 12.67 -7.75
N SER A 680 13.01 13.47 -8.79
CA SER A 680 13.51 14.84 -8.69
C SER A 680 12.45 15.81 -8.18
N PHE A 681 11.19 15.58 -8.55
CA PHE A 681 10.03 16.29 -8.01
C PHE A 681 9.65 15.71 -6.64
N LYS A 682 9.77 16.51 -5.59
CA LYS A 682 9.59 16.08 -4.18
C LYS A 682 8.29 16.54 -3.52
N ASP A 683 7.58 17.49 -4.12
CA ASP A 683 6.37 18.07 -3.55
C ASP A 683 5.14 17.23 -3.89
N PHE A 684 5.00 16.11 -3.18
CA PHE A 684 3.86 15.23 -3.25
C PHE A 684 3.61 14.58 -1.89
N THR A 685 2.38 14.09 -1.71
CA THR A 685 2.02 13.16 -0.63
C THR A 685 1.69 11.80 -1.23
N MET A 686 2.18 10.72 -0.63
CA MET A 686 1.81 9.36 -0.99
C MET A 686 0.66 8.90 -0.10
N VAL A 687 -0.39 8.34 -0.69
CA VAL A 687 -1.42 7.59 0.03
C VAL A 687 -1.20 6.12 -0.27
N TYR A 688 -0.76 5.34 0.72
CA TYR A 688 -0.48 3.92 0.57
C TYR A 688 -1.63 3.10 1.16
N ALA A 689 -2.40 2.44 0.30
CA ALA A 689 -3.50 1.54 0.69
C ALA A 689 -3.09 0.08 0.65
N ASP A 690 -2.94 -0.50 1.84
CA ASP A 690 -2.72 -1.93 2.04
C ASP A 690 -4.08 -2.65 2.12
N ASP A 691 -4.39 -3.53 1.16
CA ASP A 691 -5.69 -4.22 1.08
C ASP A 691 -5.69 -5.58 1.78
N ALA A 692 -5.38 -5.57 3.09
CA ALA A 692 -5.26 -6.76 3.94
C ALA A 692 -4.21 -7.75 3.43
N SER A 693 -2.96 -7.27 3.33
CA SER A 693 -1.83 -8.12 2.99
C SER A 693 -1.42 -9.04 4.15
N GLU A 694 -0.76 -10.14 3.79
CA GLU A 694 -0.03 -11.01 4.71
C GLU A 694 1.09 -10.24 5.42
N PRO A 695 1.53 -10.71 6.62
CA PRO A 695 2.49 -10.00 7.46
C PRO A 695 3.76 -9.54 6.74
N ILE A 696 4.42 -10.39 5.95
CA ILE A 696 5.68 -10.05 5.27
C ILE A 696 5.56 -8.79 4.38
N SER A 697 4.46 -8.67 3.64
CA SER A 697 4.19 -7.54 2.75
C SER A 697 3.76 -6.30 3.52
N SER A 698 2.83 -6.44 4.47
CA SER A 698 2.31 -5.32 5.26
C SER A 698 3.37 -4.73 6.18
N GLU A 699 4.16 -5.59 6.86
CA GLU A 699 5.26 -5.16 7.71
C GLU A 699 6.37 -4.48 6.92
N TYR A 700 6.72 -4.96 5.71
CA TYR A 700 7.74 -4.30 4.89
C TYR A 700 7.31 -2.90 4.45
N ALA A 701 6.06 -2.73 4.00
CA ALA A 701 5.53 -1.43 3.63
C ALA A 701 5.50 -0.47 4.83
N ARG A 702 5.00 -0.93 5.99
CA ARG A 702 5.02 -0.15 7.24
C ARG A 702 6.43 0.18 7.70
N PHE A 703 7.37 -0.75 7.54
CA PHE A 703 8.78 -0.56 7.85
C PHE A 703 9.36 0.62 7.04
N GLN A 704 9.17 0.63 5.71
CA GLN A 704 9.61 1.73 4.85
C GLN A 704 8.95 3.05 5.24
N ILE A 705 7.63 3.04 5.44
CA ILE A 705 6.86 4.25 5.77
C ILE A 705 7.27 4.83 7.13
N LYS A 706 7.45 3.99 8.15
CA LYS A 706 7.71 4.43 9.52
C LYS A 706 9.16 4.85 9.76
N TYR A 707 10.11 4.14 9.16
CA TYR A 707 11.53 4.28 9.51
C TYR A 707 12.39 4.97 8.46
N ASP A 708 11.96 5.06 7.20
CA ASP A 708 12.63 5.89 6.22
C ASP A 708 12.19 7.35 6.39
N MET A 709 13.15 8.23 6.71
CA MET A 709 12.89 9.65 6.93
C MET A 709 12.26 10.36 5.72
N PHE A 710 12.41 9.83 4.51
CA PHE A 710 11.76 10.38 3.34
C PHE A 710 10.25 10.11 3.33
N PHE A 711 9.82 8.92 3.77
CA PHE A 711 8.42 8.50 3.69
C PHE A 711 7.60 8.85 4.93
N LYS A 712 8.24 8.89 6.11
CA LYS A 712 7.59 9.12 7.40
C LYS A 712 6.62 10.30 7.41
N ASP A 713 7.05 11.44 6.87
CA ASP A 713 6.25 12.67 6.87
C ASP A 713 5.59 12.95 5.52
N LYS A 714 5.70 12.03 4.56
CA LYS A 714 5.15 12.15 3.20
C LYS A 714 4.04 11.15 2.91
N THR A 715 3.73 10.25 3.84
CA THR A 715 2.83 9.14 3.57
C THR A 715 1.61 9.16 4.49
N ILE A 716 0.44 8.96 3.90
CA ILE A 716 -0.79 8.59 4.61
C ILE A 716 -0.99 7.09 4.40
N PHE A 717 -0.87 6.32 5.47
CA PHE A 717 -1.14 4.88 5.43
C PHE A 717 -2.63 4.60 5.59
N VAL A 718 -3.17 3.71 4.75
CA VAL A 718 -4.58 3.31 4.76
C VAL A 718 -4.65 1.83 5.14
N PRO A 719 -4.98 1.50 6.41
CA PRO A 719 -4.92 0.14 6.95
C PRO A 719 -6.23 -0.62 6.74
N ASN A 720 -6.22 -1.70 5.97
CA ASN A 720 -7.35 -2.63 5.90
C ASN A 720 -7.01 -3.96 6.58
N ASP A 721 -7.77 -4.33 7.60
CA ASP A 721 -7.69 -5.66 8.23
C ASP A 721 -8.44 -6.72 7.39
N ILE A 722 -9.44 -6.26 6.62
CA ILE A 722 -10.23 -7.07 5.69
C ILE A 722 -10.17 -6.43 4.31
N SER A 723 -9.90 -7.23 3.27
CA SER A 723 -9.83 -6.75 1.89
C SER A 723 -11.18 -6.20 1.42
N VAL A 724 -11.16 -4.97 0.93
CA VAL A 724 -12.31 -4.27 0.32
C VAL A 724 -12.18 -4.18 -1.20
N GLY A 725 -11.01 -4.51 -1.74
CA GLY A 725 -10.72 -4.50 -3.17
C GLY A 725 -10.32 -3.13 -3.70
N SER A 726 -9.81 -3.09 -4.93
CA SER A 726 -9.13 -1.90 -5.43
C SER A 726 -10.05 -0.69 -5.65
N LEU A 727 -11.29 -0.90 -6.09
CA LEU A 727 -12.23 0.21 -6.32
C LEU A 727 -12.76 0.79 -5.01
N ALA A 728 -12.99 -0.02 -3.98
CA ALA A 728 -13.43 0.48 -2.68
C ALA A 728 -12.32 1.32 -2.01
N ASN A 729 -11.06 0.88 -2.11
CA ASN A 729 -9.91 1.67 -1.65
C ASN A 729 -9.79 2.99 -2.42
N PHE A 730 -9.92 2.95 -3.74
CA PHE A 730 -9.87 4.17 -4.57
C PHE A 730 -11.03 5.13 -4.23
N ASP A 731 -12.25 4.61 -4.08
CA ASP A 731 -13.44 5.38 -3.70
C ASP A 731 -13.29 6.06 -2.34
N TYR A 732 -12.82 5.30 -1.35
CA TYR A 732 -12.53 5.86 -0.03
C TYR A 732 -11.48 6.97 -0.10
N PHE A 733 -10.40 6.75 -0.86
CA PHE A 733 -9.32 7.70 -1.05
C PHE A 733 -9.79 9.05 -1.61
N TYR A 734 -10.45 9.08 -2.77
CA TYR A 734 -10.77 10.36 -3.41
C TYR A 734 -11.93 11.10 -2.70
N ARG A 735 -12.77 10.39 -1.95
CA ARG A 735 -13.88 11.00 -1.19
C ARG A 735 -13.45 11.54 0.17
N ASN A 736 -12.56 10.83 0.87
CA ASN A 736 -12.30 11.09 2.29
C ASN A 736 -10.85 11.50 2.61
N ILE A 737 -9.91 11.34 1.67
CA ILE A 737 -8.49 11.66 1.90
C ILE A 737 -8.06 12.84 1.02
N ALA A 738 -8.14 12.71 -0.31
CA ALA A 738 -7.73 13.79 -1.22
C ALA A 738 -8.81 14.88 -1.29
N VAL A 739 -8.62 15.98 -0.56
CA VAL A 739 -9.63 17.05 -0.43
C VAL A 739 -9.48 18.18 -1.44
N ASN A 740 -8.27 18.43 -1.95
CA ASN A 740 -8.01 19.46 -2.95
C ASN A 740 -8.58 19.03 -4.32
N PRO A 741 -9.54 19.77 -4.92
CA PRO A 741 -10.08 19.45 -6.24
C PRO A 741 -9.02 19.51 -7.36
N ASP A 742 -7.96 20.31 -7.19
CA ASP A 742 -6.92 20.54 -8.19
C ASP A 742 -5.70 19.62 -8.03
N SER A 743 -5.68 18.71 -7.05
CA SER A 743 -4.61 17.72 -6.93
C SER A 743 -4.46 16.91 -8.19
N ILE A 744 -3.21 16.69 -8.62
CA ILE A 744 -2.86 15.68 -9.61
C ILE A 744 -2.81 14.34 -8.90
N ILE A 745 -3.77 13.47 -9.19
CA ILE A 745 -3.76 12.09 -8.69
C ILE A 745 -2.89 11.25 -9.62
N VAL A 746 -1.85 10.61 -9.09
CA VAL A 746 -0.97 9.69 -9.83
C VAL A 746 -1.20 8.28 -9.30
N ASN A 747 -1.76 7.40 -10.14
CA ASN A 747 -2.00 6.01 -9.75
C ASN A 747 -0.77 5.16 -10.01
N VAL A 748 -0.28 4.49 -8.96
CA VAL A 748 0.85 3.56 -9.02
C VAL A 748 0.45 2.26 -8.33
N ASP A 749 0.52 1.13 -9.02
CA ASP A 749 0.30 -0.17 -8.38
C ASP A 749 1.57 -0.55 -7.60
N ASN A 750 1.42 -1.18 -6.42
CA ASN A 750 2.55 -1.35 -5.50
C ASN A 750 3.58 -2.41 -5.94
N ASP A 751 3.29 -3.18 -6.99
CA ASP A 751 4.20 -4.13 -7.63
C ASP A 751 4.94 -3.56 -8.85
N ASP A 752 4.58 -2.34 -9.24
CA ASP A 752 5.20 -1.55 -10.29
C ASP A 752 6.13 -0.46 -9.72
N CYS A 753 6.77 0.33 -10.59
CA CYS A 753 7.59 1.45 -10.13
C CYS A 753 7.68 2.57 -11.17
N LEU A 754 8.13 3.76 -10.72
CA LEU A 754 8.43 4.86 -11.62
C LEU A 754 9.74 4.58 -12.37
N PHE A 755 9.76 4.81 -13.68
CA PHE A 755 10.83 4.30 -14.54
C PHE A 755 12.14 5.09 -14.40
N ASP A 756 12.08 6.42 -14.33
CA ASP A 756 13.25 7.26 -14.14
C ASP A 756 13.00 8.36 -13.10
N ALA A 757 14.07 9.03 -12.68
CA ALA A 757 14.05 10.05 -11.63
C ALA A 757 13.19 11.27 -11.98
N ASP A 758 12.81 11.50 -13.24
CA ASP A 758 12.03 12.66 -13.66
C ASP A 758 10.57 12.31 -14.02
N ALA A 759 10.11 11.08 -13.75
CA ALA A 759 8.77 10.64 -14.10
C ALA A 759 7.68 11.57 -13.56
N LEU A 760 7.71 11.91 -12.26
CA LEU A 760 6.75 12.84 -11.66
C LEU A 760 6.87 14.26 -12.21
N LEU A 761 8.09 14.72 -12.50
CA LEU A 761 8.33 16.05 -13.08
C LEU A 761 7.75 16.15 -14.50
N LYS A 762 7.87 15.09 -15.30
CA LYS A 762 7.28 15.01 -16.65
C LYS A 762 5.75 15.04 -16.58
N ILE A 763 5.16 14.31 -15.63
CA ILE A 763 3.71 14.38 -15.37
C ILE A 763 3.32 15.81 -15.01
N LYS A 764 3.98 16.41 -14.02
CA LYS A 764 3.69 17.78 -13.55
C LYS A 764 3.73 18.81 -14.69
N LYS A 765 4.71 18.71 -15.59
CA LYS A 765 4.84 19.61 -16.75
C LYS A 765 3.64 19.53 -17.70
N GLU A 766 3.05 18.36 -17.91
CA GLU A 766 1.85 18.25 -18.76
C GLU A 766 0.65 18.96 -18.14
N PHE A 767 0.45 18.80 -16.82
CA PHE A 767 -0.62 19.49 -16.09
C PHE A 767 -0.39 21.00 -16.04
N ASP A 768 0.85 21.46 -15.89
CA ASP A 768 1.20 22.89 -15.97
C ASP A 768 0.94 23.48 -17.36
N CYS A 769 1.04 22.65 -18.40
CA CYS A 769 0.64 22.99 -19.78
C CYS A 769 -0.86 22.83 -20.03
N GLY A 770 -1.67 22.71 -18.98
CA GLY A 770 -3.14 22.69 -19.02
C GLY A 770 -3.76 21.31 -19.19
N ALA A 771 -3.01 20.21 -19.09
CA ALA A 771 -3.61 18.88 -19.09
C ALA A 771 -4.44 18.67 -17.81
N ASP A 772 -5.55 17.95 -17.94
CA ASP A 772 -6.40 17.53 -16.82
C ASP A 772 -6.43 16.00 -16.65
N VAL A 773 -6.03 15.28 -17.69
CA VAL A 773 -5.75 13.83 -17.68
C VAL A 773 -4.46 13.56 -18.44
N THR A 774 -3.63 12.67 -17.91
CA THR A 774 -2.52 12.08 -18.65
C THR A 774 -2.49 10.57 -18.50
N VAL A 775 -2.20 9.86 -19.58
CA VAL A 775 -1.83 8.44 -19.54
C VAL A 775 -0.39 8.28 -20.00
N GLY A 776 0.42 7.58 -19.22
CA GLY A 776 1.85 7.40 -19.50
C GLY A 776 2.16 6.19 -20.36
N SER A 777 3.29 6.22 -21.07
CA SER A 777 3.88 5.02 -21.65
C SER A 777 4.65 4.22 -20.59
N CYS A 778 4.52 2.90 -20.62
CA CYS A 778 5.21 1.99 -19.72
C CYS A 778 6.11 0.99 -20.47
N LEU A 779 7.21 0.60 -19.83
CA LEU A 779 7.96 -0.59 -20.21
C LEU A 779 7.31 -1.80 -19.54
N ARG A 780 6.94 -2.80 -20.33
CA ARG A 780 6.38 -4.05 -19.83
C ARG A 780 7.41 -5.15 -19.86
N LEU A 781 7.72 -5.75 -18.71
CA LEU A 781 8.72 -6.82 -18.64
C LEU A 781 8.34 -8.07 -19.46
N ASP A 782 7.04 -8.38 -19.58
CA ASP A 782 6.56 -9.50 -20.40
C ASP A 782 6.54 -9.19 -21.91
N LYS A 783 6.48 -7.91 -22.28
CA LYS A 783 6.33 -7.44 -23.67
C LYS A 783 7.22 -6.21 -23.92
N PRO A 784 8.55 -6.34 -23.77
CA PRO A 784 9.46 -5.19 -23.72
C PRO A 784 9.52 -4.41 -25.05
N LEU A 785 9.25 -5.08 -26.18
CA LEU A 785 9.26 -4.47 -27.51
C LEU A 785 7.92 -3.81 -27.90
N LYS A 786 6.86 -3.99 -27.11
CA LYS A 786 5.54 -3.46 -27.45
C LYS A 786 5.45 -1.98 -27.04
N ARG A 787 4.93 -1.15 -27.95
CA ARG A 787 4.57 0.24 -27.70
C ARG A 787 3.07 0.42 -27.84
N TYR A 788 2.51 1.24 -26.95
CA TYR A 788 1.07 1.50 -26.91
C TYR A 788 0.79 2.96 -27.26
N HIS A 789 -0.31 3.19 -27.95
CA HIS A 789 -0.75 4.51 -28.40
C HIS A 789 -2.25 4.65 -28.14
N VAL A 790 -2.68 5.86 -27.76
CA VAL A 790 -4.09 6.26 -27.69
C VAL A 790 -4.46 6.97 -28.99
N GLU A 791 -5.28 6.38 -29.85
CA GLU A 791 -5.63 7.03 -31.13
C GLU A 791 -6.42 8.32 -30.91
N SER A 792 -7.39 8.30 -30.00
CA SER A 792 -8.15 9.47 -29.56
C SER A 792 -8.79 9.23 -28.19
N PHE A 793 -8.75 10.23 -27.33
CA PHE A 793 -9.51 10.20 -26.06
C PHE A 793 -11.01 10.39 -26.28
N LYS A 794 -11.40 11.09 -27.36
CA LYS A 794 -12.81 11.34 -27.69
C LYS A 794 -13.47 10.07 -28.21
N GLU A 795 -14.68 9.80 -27.71
CA GLU A 795 -15.48 8.65 -28.13
C GLU A 795 -14.72 7.32 -28.05
N CYS A 796 -13.82 7.19 -27.07
CA CYS A 796 -12.95 6.02 -26.91
C CYS A 796 -13.75 4.72 -26.72
N TRP A 797 -14.99 4.79 -26.21
CA TRP A 797 -15.89 3.64 -26.10
C TRP A 797 -16.19 2.98 -27.46
N LYS A 798 -16.20 3.74 -28.57
CA LYS A 798 -16.37 3.20 -29.94
C LYS A 798 -15.19 2.33 -30.38
N ARG A 799 -14.01 2.56 -29.80
CA ARG A 799 -12.75 1.85 -30.05
C ARG A 799 -12.33 1.00 -28.85
N ASN A 800 -13.31 0.47 -28.13
CA ASN A 800 -13.07 -0.48 -27.03
C ASN A 800 -12.20 0.12 -25.89
N GLY A 801 -12.27 1.44 -25.73
CA GLY A 801 -11.59 2.27 -24.76
C GLY A 801 -10.18 2.75 -25.13
N ASP A 802 -9.64 2.41 -26.30
CA ASP A 802 -8.47 3.08 -26.91
C ASP A 802 -7.22 3.26 -26.01
N ASN A 803 -6.83 2.22 -25.25
CA ASN A 803 -5.67 2.23 -24.34
C ASN A 803 -5.66 3.38 -23.31
N ILE A 804 -6.79 3.97 -22.93
CA ILE A 804 -6.85 5.05 -21.93
C ILE A 804 -6.46 4.61 -20.50
N TRP A 805 -6.13 3.33 -20.30
CA TRP A 805 -5.68 2.76 -19.03
C TRP A 805 -4.16 2.57 -18.97
N LEU A 806 -3.39 3.16 -19.88
CA LEU A 806 -1.93 3.11 -19.82
C LEU A 806 -1.37 3.81 -18.56
N HIS A 807 -0.26 3.28 -18.04
CA HIS A 807 0.30 3.65 -16.74
C HIS A 807 1.48 4.63 -16.85
N PRO A 808 1.61 5.59 -15.90
CA PRO A 808 0.65 5.86 -14.84
C PRO A 808 -0.59 6.55 -15.42
N LYS A 809 -1.74 6.22 -14.81
CA LYS A 809 -3.00 6.92 -15.05
C LYS A 809 -3.03 8.11 -14.11
N CYS A 810 -3.05 9.32 -14.66
CA CYS A 810 -3.07 10.54 -13.86
C CYS A 810 -4.21 11.46 -14.27
N PHE A 811 -4.82 12.14 -13.30
CA PHE A 811 -5.94 13.04 -13.53
C PHE A 811 -6.11 14.04 -12.40
N LYS A 812 -6.74 15.17 -12.68
CA LYS A 812 -7.17 16.12 -11.64
C LYS A 812 -8.24 15.49 -10.75
N ARG A 813 -8.14 15.71 -9.44
CA ARG A 813 -9.05 15.11 -8.45
C ARG A 813 -10.51 15.43 -8.72
N TYR A 814 -10.85 16.65 -9.17
CA TYR A 814 -12.23 17.03 -9.45
C TYR A 814 -12.90 16.11 -10.49
N LEU A 815 -12.13 15.48 -11.39
CA LEU A 815 -12.67 14.54 -12.38
C LEU A 815 -13.22 13.25 -11.74
N CYS A 816 -12.80 12.91 -10.52
CA CYS A 816 -13.36 11.78 -9.78
C CYS A 816 -14.85 11.97 -9.45
N ASN A 817 -15.34 13.22 -9.42
CA ASN A 817 -16.77 13.50 -9.17
C ASN A 817 -17.70 12.93 -10.24
N TRP A 818 -17.18 12.56 -11.41
CA TRP A 818 -17.93 11.93 -12.50
C TRP A 818 -18.02 10.40 -12.39
N ILE A 819 -17.24 9.79 -11.49
CA ILE A 819 -17.25 8.35 -11.28
C ILE A 819 -18.49 7.95 -10.46
N GLN A 820 -18.70 8.64 -9.33
CA GLN A 820 -19.81 8.44 -8.37
C GLN A 820 -20.09 6.97 -8.05
N ASP A 821 -21.37 6.56 -8.02
CA ASP A 821 -21.80 5.19 -7.80
C ASP A 821 -21.52 4.28 -9.01
N GLY A 822 -20.84 4.78 -10.04
CA GLY A 822 -20.46 3.99 -11.20
C GLY A 822 -19.45 2.88 -10.95
N LEU A 823 -18.83 2.89 -9.76
CA LEU A 823 -17.99 1.79 -9.30
C LEU A 823 -18.81 0.65 -8.68
N ILE A 824 -20.10 0.85 -8.39
CA ILE A 824 -20.96 -0.10 -7.68
C ILE A 824 -22.00 -0.68 -8.65
N ARG A 825 -22.19 -1.99 -8.58
CA ARG A 825 -23.25 -2.72 -9.30
C ARG A 825 -23.80 -3.82 -8.40
N ASP A 826 -25.13 -3.95 -8.37
CA ASP A 826 -25.83 -4.96 -7.55
C ASP A 826 -25.41 -4.88 -6.06
N GLY A 827 -25.20 -3.66 -5.56
CA GLY A 827 -24.77 -3.38 -4.18
C GLY A 827 -23.30 -3.71 -3.87
N LYS A 828 -22.47 -4.00 -4.88
CA LYS A 828 -21.05 -4.35 -4.70
C LYS A 828 -20.14 -3.58 -5.64
N PHE A 829 -18.92 -3.30 -5.20
CA PHE A 829 -17.89 -2.74 -6.07
C PHE A 829 -17.57 -3.68 -7.24
N ILE A 830 -17.37 -3.10 -8.43
CA ILE A 830 -16.97 -3.82 -9.64
C ILE A 830 -15.59 -4.47 -9.41
N GLY A 831 -15.53 -5.81 -9.52
CA GLY A 831 -14.31 -6.57 -9.23
C GLY A 831 -13.40 -6.84 -10.42
N VAL A 832 -13.83 -6.52 -11.65
CA VAL A 832 -13.11 -6.78 -12.91
C VAL A 832 -13.24 -5.59 -13.85
N SER A 833 -12.29 -5.41 -14.76
CA SER A 833 -12.27 -4.25 -15.68
C SER A 833 -12.28 -2.91 -14.92
N THR A 834 -11.63 -2.86 -13.75
CA THR A 834 -11.64 -1.71 -12.83
C THR A 834 -11.10 -0.44 -13.47
N ASP A 835 -10.11 -0.55 -14.36
CA ASP A 835 -9.57 0.60 -15.08
C ASP A 835 -10.59 1.25 -16.00
N TYR A 836 -11.52 0.48 -16.58
CA TYR A 836 -12.62 1.04 -17.39
C TYR A 836 -13.59 1.81 -16.50
N ALA A 837 -13.90 1.28 -15.32
CA ALA A 837 -14.82 1.91 -14.38
C ALA A 837 -14.30 3.27 -13.88
N ILE A 838 -12.97 3.41 -13.74
CA ILE A 838 -12.32 4.67 -13.35
C ILE A 838 -12.12 5.59 -14.57
N MET A 839 -11.46 5.11 -15.63
CA MET A 839 -10.94 5.99 -16.67
C MET A 839 -11.97 6.43 -17.70
N LEU A 840 -13.00 5.63 -18.02
CA LEU A 840 -14.03 6.05 -18.98
C LEU A 840 -14.75 7.34 -18.53
N PRO A 841 -15.37 7.41 -17.33
CA PRO A 841 -16.05 8.63 -16.90
C PRO A 841 -15.09 9.81 -16.77
N ILE A 842 -13.85 9.59 -16.32
CA ILE A 842 -12.84 10.65 -16.21
C ILE A 842 -12.51 11.24 -17.60
N VAL A 843 -12.16 10.40 -18.56
CA VAL A 843 -11.72 10.84 -19.90
C VAL A 843 -12.86 11.47 -20.70
N GLU A 844 -14.10 11.00 -20.50
CA GLU A 844 -15.29 11.56 -21.12
C GLU A 844 -15.56 13.02 -20.70
N HIS A 845 -15.14 13.38 -19.50
CA HIS A 845 -15.33 14.71 -18.91
C HIS A 845 -14.03 15.53 -18.86
N ALA A 846 -12.94 14.99 -19.43
CA ALA A 846 -11.68 15.70 -19.56
C ALA A 846 -11.74 16.69 -20.75
N GLU A 847 -11.24 17.90 -20.53
CA GLU A 847 -11.12 18.96 -21.52
C GLU A 847 -9.84 18.82 -22.37
N ASN A 848 -8.71 18.45 -21.74
CA ASN A 848 -7.41 18.39 -22.39
C ASN A 848 -6.62 17.12 -21.99
N PRO A 849 -7.15 15.92 -22.30
CA PRO A 849 -6.45 14.67 -22.03
C PRO A 849 -5.24 14.48 -22.95
N ARG A 850 -4.11 13.99 -22.40
CA ARG A 850 -2.85 13.80 -23.14
C ARG A 850 -2.22 12.43 -22.91
N GLN A 851 -1.44 11.97 -23.89
CA GLN A 851 -0.56 10.81 -23.72
C GLN A 851 0.89 11.27 -23.55
N ILE A 852 1.56 10.83 -22.49
CA ILE A 852 3.00 11.02 -22.32
C ILE A 852 3.73 9.90 -23.06
N LYS A 853 4.44 10.24 -24.13
CA LYS A 853 5.11 9.24 -24.99
C LYS A 853 6.37 8.65 -24.37
N ASN A 854 7.08 9.41 -23.54
CA ASN A 854 8.26 8.95 -22.81
C ASN A 854 7.90 7.77 -21.89
N LEU A 855 8.81 6.79 -21.79
CA LEU A 855 8.71 5.74 -20.78
C LEU A 855 8.92 6.36 -19.41
N ILE A 856 7.87 6.36 -18.59
CA ILE A 856 7.88 6.93 -17.24
C ILE A 856 7.43 5.93 -16.17
N TYR A 857 7.12 4.70 -16.58
CA TYR A 857 6.58 3.66 -15.72
C TYR A 857 7.13 2.29 -16.09
N LEU A 858 7.44 1.46 -15.11
CA LEU A 858 7.73 0.05 -15.30
C LEU A 858 6.52 -0.77 -14.86
N PHE A 859 6.00 -1.59 -15.77
CA PHE A 859 4.90 -2.50 -15.50
C PHE A 859 5.42 -3.94 -15.40
N ASP A 860 5.25 -4.54 -14.24
CA ASP A 860 5.66 -5.91 -13.93
C ASP A 860 4.42 -6.78 -13.68
N PRO A 861 4.02 -7.64 -14.64
CA PRO A 861 2.76 -8.36 -14.54
C PRO A 861 2.62 -9.17 -13.24
N SER A 862 1.59 -8.85 -12.47
CA SER A 862 1.30 -9.55 -11.22
C SER A 862 0.85 -11.01 -11.44
N LYS A 863 1.21 -11.89 -10.51
CA LYS A 863 0.66 -13.26 -10.44
C LYS A 863 -0.84 -13.24 -10.13
N GLU A 864 -1.35 -12.24 -9.42
CA GLU A 864 -2.79 -12.11 -9.10
C GLU A 864 -3.69 -11.98 -10.33
N ASN A 865 -3.18 -11.48 -11.45
CA ASN A 865 -3.96 -11.42 -12.69
C ASN A 865 -4.42 -12.80 -13.16
N SER A 866 -3.59 -13.84 -12.96
CA SER A 866 -3.96 -15.22 -13.23
C SER A 866 -5.05 -15.72 -12.27
N THR A 867 -4.98 -15.32 -10.99
CA THR A 867 -5.95 -15.63 -9.95
C THR A 867 -7.31 -14.97 -10.18
N LYS A 868 -7.35 -13.75 -10.70
CA LYS A 868 -8.60 -13.05 -11.07
C LYS A 868 -9.34 -13.77 -12.21
N ILE A 869 -8.62 -14.27 -13.21
CA ILE A 869 -9.22 -15.07 -14.30
C ILE A 869 -9.87 -16.34 -13.72
N LEU A 870 -9.18 -17.03 -12.80
CA LEU A 870 -9.72 -18.20 -12.10
C LEU A 870 -10.95 -17.87 -11.23
N LYS A 871 -10.95 -16.73 -10.53
CA LYS A 871 -12.04 -16.32 -9.61
C LYS A 871 -13.34 -15.92 -10.32
N TYR A 872 -13.24 -15.21 -11.45
CA TYR A 872 -14.41 -14.65 -12.14
C TYR A 872 -14.82 -15.43 -13.40
N GLY A 873 -13.95 -16.30 -13.92
CA GLY A 873 -14.10 -16.93 -15.23
C GLY A 873 -13.85 -15.96 -16.39
N GLU A 874 -13.52 -16.47 -17.56
CA GLU A 874 -13.13 -15.64 -18.72
C GLU A 874 -14.28 -14.74 -19.27
N GLY A 875 -15.54 -15.15 -19.08
CA GLY A 875 -16.70 -14.45 -19.64
C GLY A 875 -17.13 -13.18 -18.89
N LYS A 876 -17.01 -13.15 -17.55
CA LYS A 876 -17.48 -12.01 -16.73
C LYS A 876 -16.73 -10.70 -16.99
N PRO A 877 -15.39 -10.68 -17.14
CA PRO A 877 -14.67 -9.46 -17.49
C PRO A 877 -15.13 -8.85 -18.83
N LEU A 878 -15.43 -9.69 -19.82
CA LEU A 878 -15.93 -9.25 -21.14
C LEU A 878 -17.33 -8.65 -21.04
N GLU A 879 -18.22 -9.28 -20.27
CA GLU A 879 -19.57 -8.74 -20.02
C GLU A 879 -19.49 -7.38 -19.31
N MET A 880 -18.70 -7.29 -18.24
CA MET A 880 -18.51 -6.04 -17.49
C MET A 880 -17.92 -4.94 -18.38
N ARG A 881 -16.95 -5.28 -19.22
CA ARG A 881 -16.37 -4.34 -20.18
C ARG A 881 -17.42 -3.81 -21.15
N ARG A 882 -18.24 -4.68 -21.74
CA ARG A 882 -19.34 -4.25 -22.64
C ARG A 882 -20.32 -3.33 -21.93
N PHE A 883 -20.69 -3.66 -20.69
CA PHE A 883 -21.55 -2.83 -19.87
C PHE A 883 -20.96 -1.42 -19.63
N LEU A 884 -19.68 -1.34 -19.25
CA LEU A 884 -19.01 -0.05 -18.99
C LEU A 884 -18.87 0.80 -20.26
N LEU A 885 -18.56 0.18 -21.40
CA LEU A 885 -18.49 0.87 -22.69
C LEU A 885 -19.86 1.40 -23.13
N GLU A 886 -20.91 0.60 -22.96
CA GLU A 886 -22.28 1.02 -23.28
C GLU A 886 -22.78 2.12 -22.35
N ARG A 887 -22.36 2.09 -21.07
CA ARG A 887 -22.61 3.18 -20.13
C ARG A 887 -21.94 4.47 -20.59
N GLY A 888 -20.64 4.44 -20.90
CA GLY A 888 -19.92 5.62 -21.40
C GLY A 888 -20.57 6.20 -22.66
N ARG A 889 -20.99 5.33 -23.59
CA ARG A 889 -21.80 5.74 -24.76
C ARG A 889 -23.08 6.46 -24.36
N LYS A 890 -23.87 5.90 -23.45
CA LYS A 890 -25.14 6.49 -23.01
C LYS A 890 -24.93 7.81 -22.27
N ASP A 891 -23.94 7.90 -21.40
CA ASP A 891 -23.64 9.12 -20.64
C ASP A 891 -23.21 10.26 -21.59
N HIS A 892 -22.45 9.94 -22.65
CA HIS A 892 -22.12 10.90 -23.71
C HIS A 892 -23.35 11.32 -24.55
N GLU A 893 -24.28 10.40 -24.82
CA GLU A 893 -25.46 10.65 -25.66
C GLU A 893 -26.64 11.29 -24.91
N LYS A 894 -26.55 11.49 -23.58
CA LYS A 894 -27.62 12.10 -22.78
C LYS A 894 -27.99 13.48 -23.32
N LYS A 895 -29.25 13.63 -23.70
CA LYS A 895 -29.79 14.87 -24.23
C LYS A 895 -30.02 15.88 -23.11
N VAL A 896 -29.75 17.14 -23.41
CA VAL A 896 -29.96 18.27 -22.50
C VAL A 896 -31.33 18.88 -22.77
N VAL A 897 -32.11 19.12 -21.73
CA VAL A 897 -33.38 19.84 -21.78
C VAL A 897 -33.21 21.15 -21.01
N ALA A 898 -33.40 22.27 -21.69
CA ALA A 898 -33.39 23.58 -21.04
C ALA A 898 -34.74 23.84 -20.38
N VAL A 899 -34.75 24.24 -19.11
CA VAL A 899 -35.96 24.69 -18.41
C VAL A 899 -35.86 26.20 -18.21
N ILE A 900 -36.82 26.92 -18.77
CA ILE A 900 -36.88 28.39 -18.74
C ILE A 900 -38.19 28.87 -18.13
N GLY A 901 -38.15 30.00 -17.43
CA GLY A 901 -39.30 30.58 -16.76
C GLY A 901 -38.93 31.85 -16.01
N ASP A 902 -39.81 32.27 -15.10
CA ASP A 902 -39.59 33.47 -14.30
C ASP A 902 -38.52 33.24 -13.22
N GLY A 903 -37.57 34.17 -13.10
CA GLY A 903 -36.51 34.12 -12.10
C GLY A 903 -36.93 34.70 -10.75
N ASN A 904 -38.08 35.36 -10.67
CA ASN A 904 -38.58 36.04 -9.47
C ASN A 904 -39.90 35.41 -8.98
N ILE A 905 -39.85 34.12 -8.63
CA ILE A 905 -40.98 33.41 -8.01
C ILE A 905 -40.61 32.86 -6.64
N LEU A 906 -41.58 32.78 -5.74
CA LEU A 906 -41.40 32.27 -4.38
C LEU A 906 -41.40 30.73 -4.37
N PRO A 907 -40.64 30.06 -3.48
CA PRO A 907 -40.63 28.60 -3.34
C PRO A 907 -42.00 27.94 -3.12
N GLU A 908 -42.95 28.66 -2.51
CA GLU A 908 -44.30 28.18 -2.23
C GLU A 908 -45.25 28.22 -3.44
N SER A 909 -44.85 28.93 -4.51
CA SER A 909 -45.65 29.06 -5.73
C SER A 909 -45.85 27.72 -6.44
N GLU A 910 -46.98 27.59 -7.14
CA GLU A 910 -47.26 26.36 -7.91
C GLU A 910 -46.28 26.22 -9.09
N GLU A 911 -45.79 27.33 -9.64
CA GLU A 911 -44.73 27.38 -10.65
C GLU A 911 -43.43 26.76 -10.15
N TYR A 912 -43.01 27.11 -8.94
CA TYR A 912 -41.77 26.58 -8.34
C TYR A 912 -41.91 25.08 -8.10
N LYS A 913 -43.04 24.64 -7.52
CA LYS A 913 -43.31 23.21 -7.30
C LYS A 913 -43.32 22.43 -8.61
N ALA A 914 -43.98 22.95 -9.65
CA ALA A 914 -44.05 22.32 -10.96
C ALA A 914 -42.66 22.25 -11.63
N ALA A 915 -41.87 23.33 -11.56
CA ALA A 915 -40.50 23.35 -12.08
C ALA A 915 -39.60 22.35 -11.35
N LYS A 916 -39.74 22.23 -10.03
CA LYS A 916 -39.04 21.25 -9.21
C LYS A 916 -39.44 19.81 -9.58
N SER A 917 -40.73 19.50 -9.63
CA SER A 917 -41.21 18.19 -10.06
C SER A 917 -40.78 17.85 -11.49
N LEU A 918 -40.78 18.83 -12.42
CA LEU A 918 -40.30 18.63 -13.77
C LEU A 918 -38.80 18.33 -13.80
N GLY A 919 -37.99 19.08 -13.05
CA GLY A 919 -36.55 18.86 -12.93
C GLY A 919 -36.24 17.43 -12.53
N ARG A 920 -36.92 16.93 -11.48
CA ARG A 920 -36.81 15.53 -11.04
C ARG A 920 -37.20 14.55 -12.16
N ALA A 921 -38.37 14.75 -12.76
CA ALA A 921 -38.92 13.85 -13.77
C ALA A 921 -38.07 13.77 -15.05
N LEU A 922 -37.41 14.87 -15.44
CA LEU A 922 -36.47 14.91 -16.56
C LEU A 922 -35.25 14.01 -16.29
N VAL A 923 -34.67 14.08 -15.09
CA VAL A 923 -33.54 13.24 -14.70
C VAL A 923 -33.96 11.78 -14.54
N ASP A 924 -35.11 11.52 -13.95
CA ASP A 924 -35.70 10.17 -13.86
C ASP A 924 -35.88 9.55 -15.27
N SER A 925 -36.12 10.39 -16.28
CA SER A 925 -36.28 9.99 -17.68
C SER A 925 -34.98 9.98 -18.50
N GLY A 926 -33.82 10.25 -17.88
CA GLY A 926 -32.50 10.16 -18.50
C GLY A 926 -32.02 11.42 -19.23
N TYR A 927 -32.61 12.58 -18.96
CA TYR A 927 -32.19 13.88 -19.51
C TYR A 927 -31.29 14.65 -18.54
N LYS A 928 -30.39 15.49 -19.09
CA LYS A 928 -29.71 16.55 -18.32
C LYS A 928 -30.56 17.81 -18.30
N VAL A 929 -30.50 18.60 -17.23
CA VAL A 929 -31.30 19.81 -17.04
C VAL A 929 -30.38 21.03 -17.12
N GLN A 930 -30.70 21.96 -18.02
CA GLN A 930 -29.98 23.22 -18.20
C GLN A 930 -30.87 24.42 -17.88
N THR A 931 -30.36 25.42 -17.14
CA THR A 931 -31.16 26.61 -16.78
C THR A 931 -30.36 27.91 -16.76
N GLY A 932 -31.09 28.99 -16.43
CA GLY A 932 -30.65 30.20 -15.74
C GLY A 932 -29.46 30.16 -14.81
N GLY A 933 -29.40 29.14 -13.97
CA GLY A 933 -28.52 29.13 -12.83
C GLY A 933 -28.81 30.16 -11.73
N LEU A 934 -29.78 31.08 -11.90
CA LEU A 934 -30.20 32.02 -10.85
C LEU A 934 -31.46 31.50 -10.13
N GLY A 935 -32.26 32.37 -9.53
CA GLY A 935 -33.46 32.02 -8.74
C GLY A 935 -34.69 31.57 -9.54
N GLY A 936 -35.78 31.29 -8.81
CA GLY A 936 -37.11 31.04 -9.36
C GLY A 936 -37.23 29.68 -10.07
N VAL A 937 -37.86 29.64 -11.26
CA VAL A 937 -38.04 28.39 -12.05
C VAL A 937 -36.70 27.69 -12.31
N MET A 938 -35.65 28.49 -12.50
CA MET A 938 -34.32 28.01 -12.87
C MET A 938 -33.63 27.29 -11.71
N GLU A 939 -33.80 27.80 -10.49
CA GLU A 939 -33.36 27.17 -9.24
C GLU A 939 -34.18 25.92 -8.94
N ALA A 940 -35.51 26.04 -8.99
CA ALA A 940 -36.43 24.94 -8.71
C ALA A 940 -36.13 23.71 -9.57
N ALA A 941 -35.94 23.90 -10.88
CA ALA A 941 -35.66 22.80 -11.80
C ALA A 941 -34.33 22.09 -11.51
N LEU A 942 -33.27 22.82 -11.11
CA LEU A 942 -32.01 22.20 -10.72
C LEU A 942 -32.12 21.51 -9.35
N ALA A 943 -32.83 22.10 -8.40
CA ALA A 943 -33.11 21.50 -7.10
C ALA A 943 -33.85 20.16 -7.26
N GLY A 944 -34.91 20.13 -8.06
CA GLY A 944 -35.66 18.92 -8.35
C GLY A 944 -34.85 17.88 -9.11
N ALA A 945 -34.00 18.30 -10.05
CA ALA A 945 -33.09 17.40 -10.74
C ALA A 945 -32.13 16.70 -9.77
N LYS A 946 -31.65 17.38 -8.73
CA LYS A 946 -30.82 16.78 -7.66
C LYS A 946 -31.59 15.82 -6.75
N GLU A 947 -32.91 15.95 -6.64
CA GLU A 947 -33.76 15.04 -5.83
C GLU A 947 -34.07 13.70 -6.52
N SER A 948 -33.76 13.54 -7.80
CA SER A 948 -33.99 12.29 -8.52
C SER A 948 -33.06 11.19 -8.02
N GLU A 949 -33.58 9.97 -7.86
CA GLU A 949 -32.76 8.79 -7.52
C GLU A 949 -31.78 8.40 -8.63
N ARG A 950 -32.00 8.90 -9.86
CA ARG A 950 -31.11 8.70 -11.03
C ARG A 950 -30.13 9.86 -11.25
N TYR A 951 -30.08 10.81 -10.32
CA TYR A 951 -29.18 11.94 -10.41
C TYR A 951 -27.72 11.49 -10.42
N VAL A 952 -26.95 12.08 -11.33
CA VAL A 952 -25.49 11.99 -11.36
C VAL A 952 -24.90 13.38 -11.51
N HIS A 953 -23.73 13.64 -10.94
CA HIS A 953 -23.07 14.95 -11.02
C HIS A 953 -22.83 15.30 -12.49
N GLY A 954 -23.09 16.56 -12.81
CA GLY A 954 -23.10 17.11 -14.17
C GLY A 954 -24.39 16.93 -14.93
N THR A 955 -25.44 16.48 -14.25
CA THR A 955 -26.81 16.48 -14.77
C THR A 955 -27.40 17.89 -14.75
N THR A 956 -26.96 18.75 -13.83
CA THR A 956 -27.48 20.11 -13.63
C THR A 956 -26.53 21.16 -14.18
N ILE A 957 -26.97 21.93 -15.18
CA ILE A 957 -26.14 22.91 -15.91
C ILE A 957 -26.70 24.31 -15.72
N ALA A 958 -25.90 25.23 -15.19
CA ALA A 958 -26.23 26.63 -14.95
C ALA A 958 -25.42 27.55 -15.86
N VAL A 959 -26.06 28.23 -16.80
CA VAL A 959 -25.35 29.08 -17.77
C VAL A 959 -25.36 30.55 -17.35
N ILE A 960 -24.80 30.98 -16.23
CA ILE A 960 -25.12 32.29 -15.63
C ILE A 960 -24.68 33.55 -16.43
N PRO A 961 -25.38 34.70 -16.25
CA PRO A 961 -25.05 35.96 -16.94
C PRO A 961 -23.75 36.63 -16.48
N SER A 962 -23.32 36.37 -15.24
CA SER A 962 -22.14 37.00 -14.64
C SER A 962 -20.83 36.31 -15.03
N LYS A 963 -19.70 36.90 -14.60
CA LYS A 963 -18.35 36.32 -14.75
C LYS A 963 -17.92 35.47 -13.55
N ASP A 964 -18.58 35.63 -12.41
CA ASP A 964 -18.27 34.91 -11.19
C ASP A 964 -19.14 33.64 -11.12
N ALA A 965 -18.49 32.47 -11.13
CA ALA A 965 -19.18 31.19 -11.05
C ALA A 965 -19.98 31.01 -9.75
N ASN A 966 -19.65 31.76 -8.68
CA ASN A 966 -20.32 31.67 -7.39
C ASN A 966 -21.73 32.32 -7.38
N ASP A 967 -22.10 33.06 -8.43
CA ASP A 967 -23.45 33.65 -8.52
C ASP A 967 -24.52 32.62 -8.92
N ALA A 968 -24.12 31.39 -9.30
CA ALA A 968 -25.05 30.32 -9.57
C ALA A 968 -25.69 29.79 -8.26
N ASN A 969 -26.93 29.33 -8.35
CA ASN A 969 -27.57 28.62 -7.25
C ASN A 969 -26.82 27.32 -6.90
N GLU A 970 -26.92 26.89 -5.64
CA GLU A 970 -26.19 25.74 -5.08
C GLU A 970 -26.55 24.38 -5.74
N TYR A 971 -27.63 24.35 -6.53
CA TYR A 971 -28.09 23.15 -7.19
C TYR A 971 -27.42 22.91 -8.54
N ALA A 972 -26.51 23.77 -9.00
CA ALA A 972 -25.74 23.57 -10.22
C ALA A 972 -24.53 22.65 -10.02
N ASP A 973 -24.29 21.73 -10.96
CA ASP A 973 -23.06 20.94 -11.05
C ASP A 973 -22.04 21.58 -11.98
N VAL A 974 -22.52 22.04 -13.14
CA VAL A 974 -21.70 22.68 -14.17
C VAL A 974 -22.15 24.14 -14.28
N VAL A 975 -21.27 25.05 -13.89
CA VAL A 975 -21.50 26.49 -14.03
C VAL A 975 -20.74 27.02 -15.22
N VAL A 976 -21.46 27.69 -16.13
CA VAL A 976 -20.89 28.38 -17.31
C VAL A 976 -21.04 29.88 -17.11
N PRO A 977 -20.07 30.57 -16.47
CA PRO A 977 -20.09 32.01 -16.30
C PRO A 977 -19.80 32.70 -17.63
N THR A 978 -20.80 33.38 -18.18
CA THR A 978 -20.68 33.95 -19.54
C THR A 978 -20.14 35.38 -19.56
N GLY A 979 -20.44 36.19 -18.54
CA GLY A 979 -20.21 37.63 -18.56
C GLY A 979 -20.97 38.37 -19.66
N LEU A 980 -22.06 37.79 -20.18
CA LEU A 980 -22.81 38.28 -21.35
C LEU A 980 -24.18 38.88 -20.99
N ASP A 981 -24.55 38.91 -19.71
CA ASP A 981 -25.83 39.44 -19.24
C ASP A 981 -27.02 38.88 -20.06
N ILE A 982 -27.93 39.72 -20.56
CA ILE A 982 -29.10 39.33 -21.36
C ILE A 982 -28.70 38.54 -22.63
N MET A 983 -27.51 38.75 -23.21
CA MET A 983 -27.09 38.03 -24.42
C MET A 983 -26.88 36.53 -24.18
N ARG A 984 -26.70 36.12 -22.93
CA ARG A 984 -26.52 34.71 -22.56
C ARG A 984 -27.77 33.86 -22.76
N ASN A 985 -28.95 34.46 -22.85
CA ASN A 985 -30.21 33.74 -23.13
C ASN A 985 -30.09 32.81 -24.34
N SER A 986 -29.27 33.16 -25.33
CA SER A 986 -29.00 32.30 -26.49
C SER A 986 -28.28 31.00 -26.16
N LYS A 987 -27.44 30.98 -25.12
CA LYS A 987 -26.71 29.80 -24.64
C LYS A 987 -27.57 28.92 -23.73
N VAL A 988 -28.46 29.52 -22.94
CA VAL A 988 -29.42 28.80 -22.08
C VAL A 988 -30.30 27.85 -22.88
N VAL A 989 -30.81 28.33 -24.01
CA VAL A 989 -31.68 27.52 -24.87
C VAL A 989 -30.91 26.67 -25.88
N ASP A 990 -29.56 26.63 -25.77
CA ASP A 990 -28.74 25.78 -26.63
C ASP A 990 -28.68 24.34 -26.13
N ALA A 991 -29.86 23.75 -25.99
CA ALA A 991 -30.11 22.39 -25.54
C ALA A 991 -30.74 21.57 -26.68
N ASN A 992 -31.09 20.30 -26.43
CA ASN A 992 -31.82 19.46 -27.39
C ASN A 992 -33.32 19.83 -27.44
N ALA A 993 -33.89 20.21 -26.29
CA ALA A 993 -35.25 20.72 -26.19
C ALA A 993 -35.35 21.83 -25.15
N VAL A 994 -36.43 22.61 -25.20
CA VAL A 994 -36.72 23.69 -24.25
C VAL A 994 -38.12 23.45 -23.67
N VAL A 995 -38.22 23.41 -22.34
CA VAL A 995 -39.48 23.40 -21.61
C VAL A 995 -39.67 24.76 -20.94
N VAL A 996 -40.86 25.34 -21.12
CA VAL A 996 -41.20 26.69 -20.69
C VAL A 996 -42.27 26.63 -19.61
N ILE A 997 -42.04 27.30 -18.48
CA ILE A 997 -43.00 27.43 -17.38
C ILE A 997 -43.24 28.92 -17.12
N GLY A 998 -44.49 29.35 -17.25
CA GLY A 998 -44.90 30.74 -17.01
C GLY A 998 -44.08 31.76 -17.82
N GLY A 999 -43.49 32.73 -17.12
CA GLY A 999 -42.39 33.56 -17.63
C GLY A 999 -42.78 34.92 -18.22
N GLY A 1000 -41.86 35.87 -18.07
CA GLY A 1000 -41.96 37.27 -18.51
C GLY A 1000 -41.19 37.56 -19.81
N ALA A 1001 -40.70 38.79 -19.97
CA ALA A 1001 -40.03 39.25 -21.19
C ALA A 1001 -38.73 38.48 -21.50
N GLY A 1002 -37.96 38.09 -20.48
CA GLY A 1002 -36.76 37.26 -20.64
C GLY A 1002 -37.10 35.89 -21.23
N THR A 1003 -38.11 35.22 -20.67
CA THR A 1003 -38.60 33.92 -21.16
C THR A 1003 -39.12 34.02 -22.60
N LEU A 1004 -39.83 35.11 -22.96
CA LEU A 1004 -40.23 35.35 -24.36
C LEU A 1004 -39.02 35.47 -25.30
N SER A 1005 -37.96 36.16 -24.87
CA SER A 1005 -36.72 36.27 -25.63
C SER A 1005 -36.09 34.89 -25.85
N GLU A 1006 -36.04 34.06 -24.81
CA GLU A 1006 -35.52 32.69 -24.88
C GLU A 1006 -36.36 31.80 -25.79
N ILE A 1007 -37.70 31.85 -25.71
CA ILE A 1007 -38.62 31.16 -26.65
C ILE A 1007 -38.32 31.57 -28.08
N SER A 1008 -38.16 32.88 -28.32
CA SER A 1008 -37.88 33.42 -29.64
C SER A 1008 -36.55 32.95 -30.20
N ILE A 1009 -35.50 32.93 -29.38
CA ILE A 1009 -34.18 32.45 -29.78
C ILE A 1009 -34.21 30.93 -30.01
N ALA A 1010 -34.85 30.15 -29.13
CA ALA A 1010 -35.02 28.71 -29.28
C ALA A 1010 -35.73 28.36 -30.60
N TRP A 1011 -36.77 29.14 -30.96
CA TRP A 1011 -37.50 28.97 -32.22
C TRP A 1011 -36.57 29.13 -33.43
N GLN A 1012 -35.79 30.21 -33.44
CA GLN A 1012 -34.82 30.52 -34.49
C GLN A 1012 -33.63 29.53 -34.55
N LYS A 1013 -33.32 28.91 -33.41
CA LYS A 1013 -32.32 27.84 -33.29
C LYS A 1013 -32.85 26.45 -33.60
N PHE A 1014 -34.08 26.34 -34.13
CA PHE A 1014 -34.70 25.07 -34.53
C PHE A 1014 -34.94 24.09 -33.37
N LYS A 1015 -35.03 24.58 -32.11
CA LYS A 1015 -35.24 23.70 -30.96
C LYS A 1015 -36.69 23.20 -30.88
N LEU A 1016 -36.88 22.00 -30.33
CA LEU A 1016 -38.17 21.53 -29.81
C LEU A 1016 -38.57 22.40 -28.61
N ILE A 1017 -39.78 22.97 -28.62
CA ILE A 1017 -40.26 23.84 -27.54
C ILE A 1017 -41.57 23.29 -27.01
N ILE A 1018 -41.64 23.08 -25.70
CA ILE A 1018 -42.82 22.59 -24.98
C ILE A 1018 -43.20 23.61 -23.92
N ALA A 1019 -44.43 24.13 -23.97
CA ALA A 1019 -44.97 25.03 -22.96
C ALA A 1019 -45.84 24.24 -21.98
N LEU A 1020 -45.43 24.20 -20.72
CA LEU A 1020 -46.22 23.65 -19.63
C LEU A 1020 -47.21 24.72 -19.17
N LYS A 1021 -48.49 24.44 -19.40
CA LYS A 1021 -49.58 25.39 -19.20
C LYS A 1021 -50.15 25.35 -17.78
N GLY A 1022 -50.89 26.40 -17.43
CA GLY A 1022 -51.61 26.51 -16.15
C GLY A 1022 -50.98 27.48 -15.16
N PHE A 1023 -49.92 28.17 -15.59
CA PHE A 1023 -49.10 29.08 -14.79
C PHE A 1023 -49.06 30.52 -15.38
N GLY A 1024 -49.89 30.81 -16.38
CA GLY A 1024 -49.93 32.12 -17.04
C GLY A 1024 -48.69 32.41 -17.89
N GLY A 1025 -48.34 33.70 -17.96
CA GLY A 1025 -47.14 34.16 -18.67
C GLY A 1025 -47.13 33.94 -20.18
N TRP A 1026 -45.94 33.86 -20.77
CA TRP A 1026 -45.76 33.64 -22.21
C TRP A 1026 -45.88 32.17 -22.62
N ALA A 1027 -45.67 31.22 -21.70
CA ALA A 1027 -45.93 29.80 -21.92
C ALA A 1027 -47.38 29.57 -22.37
N ASP A 1028 -48.37 30.04 -21.61
CA ASP A 1028 -49.81 29.87 -21.93
C ASP A 1028 -50.22 30.59 -23.22
N LYS A 1029 -49.69 31.79 -23.46
CA LYS A 1029 -50.09 32.63 -24.61
C LYS A 1029 -49.66 32.05 -25.95
N LEU A 1030 -48.52 31.38 -25.99
CA LEU A 1030 -47.90 30.84 -27.22
C LEU A 1030 -48.10 29.35 -27.41
N ALA A 1031 -48.58 28.64 -26.38
CA ALA A 1031 -48.91 27.22 -26.45
C ALA A 1031 -49.83 26.89 -27.64
N GLY A 1032 -49.46 25.85 -28.40
CA GLY A 1032 -50.16 25.36 -29.58
C GLY A 1032 -49.95 26.18 -30.86
N LYS A 1033 -49.11 27.23 -30.83
CA LYS A 1033 -48.92 28.14 -31.97
C LYS A 1033 -47.50 28.06 -32.54
N PRO A 1034 -47.31 28.19 -33.86
CA PRO A 1034 -46.02 28.55 -34.43
C PRO A 1034 -45.70 30.01 -34.07
N LEU A 1035 -44.43 30.34 -33.87
CA LEU A 1035 -44.03 31.71 -33.51
C LEU A 1035 -44.05 32.67 -34.71
N ASP A 1036 -43.78 32.15 -35.90
CA ASP A 1036 -43.83 32.88 -37.17
C ASP A 1036 -44.11 31.94 -38.36
N SER A 1037 -44.09 32.48 -39.58
CA SER A 1037 -44.39 31.73 -40.81
C SER A 1037 -43.24 30.85 -41.32
N ARG A 1038 -42.16 30.65 -40.56
CA ARG A 1038 -41.01 29.86 -41.01
C ARG A 1038 -41.31 28.37 -40.97
N VAL A 1039 -40.98 27.66 -42.05
CA VAL A 1039 -40.98 26.19 -42.06
C VAL A 1039 -39.65 25.69 -41.50
N ARG A 1040 -39.61 25.39 -40.19
CA ARG A 1040 -38.38 24.93 -39.52
C ARG A 1040 -38.08 23.46 -39.83
N TYR A 1041 -39.09 22.61 -39.88
CA TYR A 1041 -38.98 21.17 -40.18
C TYR A 1041 -40.07 20.70 -41.17
N PRO A 1042 -39.77 20.56 -42.47
CA PRO A 1042 -40.76 20.18 -43.48
C PRO A 1042 -41.42 18.81 -43.26
N LYS A 1043 -40.77 17.90 -42.53
CA LYS A 1043 -41.25 16.54 -42.25
C LYS A 1043 -42.06 16.45 -40.94
N VAL A 1044 -42.20 17.56 -40.21
CA VAL A 1044 -42.99 17.61 -38.97
C VAL A 1044 -44.30 18.31 -39.30
N GLU A 1045 -45.39 17.54 -39.31
CA GLU A 1045 -46.70 17.98 -39.81
C GLU A 1045 -47.27 19.21 -39.07
N LYS A 1046 -46.98 19.35 -37.77
CA LYS A 1046 -47.45 20.45 -36.91
C LYS A 1046 -46.32 20.99 -36.02
N ASP A 1047 -45.29 21.56 -36.66
CA ASP A 1047 -44.22 22.26 -35.95
C ASP A 1047 -44.76 23.53 -35.24
N SER A 1048 -44.76 23.52 -33.92
CA SER A 1048 -45.31 24.57 -33.07
C SER A 1048 -44.66 24.55 -31.69
N ILE A 1049 -44.99 25.52 -30.84
CA ILE A 1049 -44.72 25.44 -29.40
C ILE A 1049 -45.76 24.50 -28.80
N TYR A 1050 -45.38 23.28 -28.44
CA TYR A 1050 -46.34 22.27 -27.98
C TYR A 1050 -46.88 22.64 -26.61
N GLY A 1051 -48.20 22.83 -26.48
CA GLY A 1051 -48.83 23.13 -25.20
C GLY A 1051 -49.29 21.86 -24.47
N VAL A 1052 -48.87 21.68 -23.23
CA VAL A 1052 -49.24 20.53 -22.38
C VAL A 1052 -49.73 21.00 -21.00
N MET A 1053 -50.49 20.18 -20.29
CA MET A 1053 -51.01 20.49 -18.95
C MET A 1053 -50.25 19.76 -17.84
N THR A 1054 -49.57 18.65 -18.15
CA THR A 1054 -48.87 17.84 -17.13
C THR A 1054 -47.42 17.53 -17.51
N ILE A 1055 -46.62 17.14 -16.51
CA ILE A 1055 -45.21 16.75 -16.69
C ILE A 1055 -45.10 15.46 -17.51
N GLU A 1056 -46.03 14.51 -17.33
CA GLU A 1056 -46.06 13.25 -18.10
C GLU A 1056 -46.23 13.52 -19.60
N GLU A 1057 -47.03 14.52 -19.96
CA GLU A 1057 -47.19 14.96 -21.34
C GLU A 1057 -45.91 15.61 -21.89
N VAL A 1058 -45.18 16.39 -21.06
CA VAL A 1058 -43.84 16.91 -21.43
C VAL A 1058 -42.91 15.76 -21.78
N LEU A 1059 -42.79 14.77 -20.89
CA LEU A 1059 -41.89 13.62 -21.08
C LEU A 1059 -42.26 12.81 -22.32
N ARG A 1060 -43.54 12.56 -22.56
CA ARG A 1060 -44.03 11.86 -23.75
C ARG A 1060 -43.69 12.60 -25.04
N LEU A 1061 -43.80 13.94 -25.04
CA LEU A 1061 -43.44 14.74 -26.21
C LEU A 1061 -41.93 14.74 -26.46
N LEU A 1062 -41.12 14.80 -25.41
CA LEU A 1062 -39.66 14.66 -25.51
C LEU A 1062 -39.30 13.32 -26.12
N GLU A 1063 -39.82 12.21 -25.58
CA GLU A 1063 -39.58 10.86 -26.08
C GLU A 1063 -39.95 10.71 -27.57
N LEU A 1064 -41.11 11.22 -27.98
CA LEU A 1064 -41.60 11.06 -29.35
C LEU A 1064 -40.93 11.98 -30.37
N ASN A 1065 -40.40 13.13 -29.96
CA ASN A 1065 -40.04 14.20 -30.89
C ASN A 1065 -38.62 14.74 -30.76
N ILE A 1066 -37.91 14.56 -29.66
CA ILE A 1066 -36.61 15.23 -29.46
C ILE A 1066 -35.59 14.90 -30.56
N ASP A 1067 -35.62 13.68 -31.12
CA ASP A 1067 -34.75 13.28 -32.25
C ASP A 1067 -35.19 13.82 -33.61
N LYS A 1068 -36.45 14.26 -33.73
CA LYS A 1068 -36.96 14.88 -34.97
C LYS A 1068 -36.48 16.33 -35.12
N TYR A 1069 -36.06 16.96 -34.02
CA TYR A 1069 -35.59 18.34 -33.95
C TYR A 1069 -34.05 18.40 -33.89
N ASP A 1070 -33.38 17.92 -34.95
CA ASP A 1070 -31.92 17.68 -34.99
C ASP A 1070 -31.09 18.79 -35.69
N ARG A 1071 -31.74 19.71 -36.42
CA ARG A 1071 -31.06 20.81 -37.12
C ARG A 1071 -30.23 21.69 -36.19
N LYS A 1072 -28.97 21.91 -36.57
CA LYS A 1072 -28.09 22.90 -35.94
C LYS A 1072 -28.22 24.24 -36.66
N HIS A 1073 -28.35 25.32 -35.88
CA HIS A 1073 -28.32 26.67 -36.42
C HIS A 1073 -26.91 27.01 -36.91
N SER A 1074 -26.72 27.13 -38.23
CA SER A 1074 -25.47 27.59 -38.85
C SER A 1074 -25.62 29.05 -39.28
N ALA A 1075 -24.74 29.93 -38.80
CA ALA A 1075 -24.84 31.37 -39.06
C ALA A 1075 -24.27 31.78 -40.44
N ILE A 1076 -24.86 32.86 -40.97
CA ILE A 1076 -24.57 33.64 -42.18
C ILE A 1076 -24.65 32.86 -43.50
N LYS A 1077 -25.85 32.84 -44.09
CA LYS A 1077 -26.01 32.72 -45.53
C LYS A 1077 -25.55 34.04 -46.15
N TRP A 1078 -24.27 34.12 -46.53
CA TRP A 1078 -23.79 35.21 -47.38
C TRP A 1078 -24.70 35.29 -48.61
N ARG A 1079 -25.15 36.50 -48.97
CA ARG A 1079 -25.71 36.71 -50.31
C ARG A 1079 -24.63 36.20 -51.26
N LYS A 1080 -24.87 35.08 -51.95
CA LYS A 1080 -24.07 34.75 -53.13
C LYS A 1080 -24.12 35.99 -54.01
N ASN A 1081 -22.94 36.54 -54.30
CA ASN A 1081 -22.77 37.84 -54.93
C ASN A 1081 -23.76 38.05 -56.09
N LYS A 1082 -24.30 39.27 -56.12
CA LYS A 1082 -24.80 39.96 -57.32
C LYS A 1082 -23.78 39.91 -58.44
#